data_AF-A0AA40G5I4-F1
#
_entry.id   AF-A0AA40G5I4-F1
#
_cell.length_a   1.000
_cell.length_b   1.000
_cell.length_c   1.000
_cell.angle_alpha   90.00
_cell.angle_beta   90.00
_cell.angle_gamma   90.00
#
_symmetry.space_group_name_H-M   'P 1'
#
loop_
_entity.id
_entity.type
_entity.pdbx_description
1 polymer ?
#
loop_
_entity_poly.entity_id
_entity_poly.type
_entity_poly.pdbx_seq_one_letter_code
_entity_poly.pdbx_strand_id
1 'polypeptide(L)'
;MQNSKLNVETSRSTDYKHEEHVNLSIQWNRWLLRPIGLWPYSNSRFEQYLNWLINIICYSLLSFRVISCILFMYYEVRDTYVILKQSGPLIFFVMGIMKYCVLIDHKADINECVEQIKLDWKNATNDKDREIMITNANFGRKLAILCTFFTYSGFVFYNIVIPISRGKVTAEDANISFIPLVFPVSKYADALHSPMNEIIFSLQVMGSSMGYNVASAACSLAAVLAVHTCGQMQVVMNWLNHLIDGRSDMSKRVDGRVGNIVRQHVRILKFLTLTEKTLQQISFIEFLGCTLIICLIGYYLIVELTSNDVTNVVTYLILFISFILNIFIYCYIGEIVAEECRKIGEISYMIEWYRLSGNKKLCCILIIAMSNCSVQLTAGNIVKLSISTFSEYQRCTRMMQKLETKGTSCLATMDHDYIGNMNLSIQWTRWILKPTGVWPNALDTSSLAVFTWFSKVKDVYNRIKLFGPLSFCVMAFLKYHLPIFHEDDIRECVKRIEWDWKNVTYIQDRQLMITYANFGRKLVVICAFFMYSGFAFYYIAIPISVGRIPAEGANMTFIPAVYPFSRVIVDTRYSPVNEIVFSLQLMAGCLMLSITSVACSLAAVFSVHTCGQMKVLMSWLNHLIDYRSDMYKSDDNRIASVVRPHVCILKFLALTEKTLQQVPFVEFLGCMLNICFPGYYVVTIMYYLITIMVRE
;
A
#
# COMPACT_ATOMS: atom_id res chain seq x y z
N MET A 1 -26.61 57.74 -3.13
CA MET A 1 -26.52 57.03 -1.83
C MET A 1 -27.35 55.74 -1.76
N GLN A 2 -28.55 55.67 -2.36
CA GLN A 2 -29.40 54.47 -2.30
C GLN A 2 -28.86 53.31 -3.18
N ASN A 3 -28.43 53.59 -4.41
CA ASN A 3 -27.76 52.59 -5.28
C ASN A 3 -26.42 52.09 -4.72
N SER A 4 -25.68 52.92 -3.98
CA SER A 4 -24.43 52.49 -3.34
C SER A 4 -24.70 51.59 -2.14
N LYS A 5 -25.75 51.86 -1.34
CA LYS A 5 -26.18 50.97 -0.24
C LYS A 5 -26.71 49.64 -0.77
N LEU A 6 -27.51 49.64 -1.83
CA LEU A 6 -28.04 48.43 -2.45
C LEU A 6 -26.91 47.54 -3.03
N ASN A 7 -25.91 48.16 -3.69
CA ASN A 7 -24.74 47.42 -4.20
C ASN A 7 -23.85 46.88 -3.07
N VAL A 8 -23.76 47.57 -1.93
CA VAL A 8 -23.03 47.09 -0.74
C VAL A 8 -23.76 45.94 -0.05
N GLU A 9 -25.10 45.96 0.01
CA GLU A 9 -25.90 44.86 0.55
C GLU A 9 -25.93 43.63 -0.38
N THR A 10 -25.96 43.85 -1.71
CA THR A 10 -25.91 42.78 -2.71
C THR A 10 -24.52 42.13 -2.74
N SER A 11 -23.44 42.91 -2.60
CA SER A 11 -22.07 42.38 -2.48
C SER A 11 -21.85 41.63 -1.16
N ARG A 12 -22.38 42.13 -0.03
CA ARG A 12 -22.32 41.40 1.26
C ARG A 12 -23.10 40.09 1.25
N SER A 13 -24.30 40.06 0.66
CA SER A 13 -25.11 38.84 0.60
C SER A 13 -24.53 37.78 -0.36
N THR A 14 -23.88 38.20 -1.44
CA THR A 14 -23.15 37.29 -2.31
C THR A 14 -21.89 36.75 -1.62
N ASP A 15 -21.10 37.58 -0.96
CA ASP A 15 -19.90 37.14 -0.23
C ASP A 15 -20.24 36.12 0.87
N TYR A 16 -21.33 36.37 1.62
CA TYR A 16 -21.85 35.45 2.63
C TYR A 16 -22.23 34.08 2.07
N LYS A 17 -22.94 34.03 0.94
CA LYS A 17 -23.29 32.76 0.27
C LYS A 17 -22.06 31.99 -0.22
N HIS A 18 -21.02 32.68 -0.70
CA HIS A 18 -19.78 32.02 -1.13
C HIS A 18 -19.06 31.39 0.07
N GLU A 19 -18.97 32.10 1.19
CA GLU A 19 -18.33 31.58 2.40
C GLU A 19 -19.07 30.35 2.94
N GLU A 20 -20.41 30.36 2.89
CA GLU A 20 -21.24 29.20 3.25
C GLU A 20 -20.92 27.97 2.40
N HIS A 21 -20.83 28.12 1.06
CA HIS A 21 -20.53 27.01 0.16
C HIS A 21 -19.10 26.48 0.27
N VAL A 22 -18.13 27.38 0.50
CA VAL A 22 -16.75 26.98 0.80
C VAL A 22 -16.73 26.15 2.09
N ASN A 23 -17.40 26.64 3.14
CA ASN A 23 -17.49 25.92 4.40
C ASN A 23 -18.18 24.57 4.23
N LEU A 24 -19.25 24.48 3.42
CA LEU A 24 -19.91 23.20 3.12
C LEU A 24 -18.92 22.13 2.63
N SER A 25 -17.95 22.52 1.79
CA SER A 25 -16.99 21.60 1.18
C SER A 25 -15.85 21.21 2.11
N ILE A 26 -15.34 22.14 2.92
CA ILE A 26 -14.07 21.96 3.65
C ILE A 26 -14.19 21.99 5.18
N GLN A 27 -15.38 22.23 5.75
CA GLN A 27 -15.59 22.36 7.20
C GLN A 27 -15.16 21.10 7.98
N TRP A 28 -15.49 19.92 7.49
CA TRP A 28 -15.10 18.66 8.16
C TRP A 28 -13.59 18.45 8.15
N ASN A 29 -12.93 18.68 7.01
CA ASN A 29 -11.47 18.67 6.94
C ASN A 29 -10.84 19.70 7.87
N ARG A 30 -11.46 20.88 8.00
CA ARG A 30 -11.01 21.92 8.95
C ARG A 30 -11.08 21.44 10.38
N TRP A 31 -12.17 20.79 10.77
CA TRP A 31 -12.35 20.27 12.13
C TRP A 31 -11.38 19.15 12.46
N LEU A 32 -10.99 18.33 11.48
CA LEU A 32 -10.04 17.23 11.68
C LEU A 32 -8.57 17.66 11.60
N LEU A 33 -8.20 18.54 10.66
CA LEU A 33 -6.80 18.97 10.44
C LEU A 33 -6.33 20.07 11.40
N ARG A 34 -7.24 20.91 11.91
CA ARG A 34 -6.88 22.03 12.81
C ARG A 34 -6.33 21.55 14.16
N PRO A 35 -6.92 20.55 14.85
CA PRO A 35 -6.36 20.00 16.09
C PRO A 35 -4.97 19.38 15.93
N ILE A 36 -4.58 19.04 14.70
CA ILE A 36 -3.29 18.40 14.38
C ILE A 36 -2.27 19.41 13.81
N GLY A 37 -2.59 20.71 13.78
CA GLY A 37 -1.67 21.77 13.33
C GLY A 37 -1.46 21.85 11.81
N LEU A 38 -2.31 21.18 11.03
CA LEU A 38 -2.15 20.99 9.59
C LEU A 38 -3.04 21.90 8.73
N TRP A 39 -3.94 22.68 9.32
CA TRP A 39 -4.89 23.50 8.55
C TRP A 39 -4.22 24.70 7.82
N PRO A 40 -4.60 25.05 6.57
CA PRO A 40 -3.90 26.03 5.71
C PRO A 40 -3.86 27.51 6.11
N TYR A 41 -4.31 27.92 7.29
CA TYR A 41 -4.42 29.36 7.63
C TYR A 41 -3.56 29.73 8.83
N SER A 42 -2.48 30.47 8.59
CA SER A 42 -1.71 31.14 9.64
C SER A 42 -0.96 32.36 9.07
N ASN A 43 -1.69 33.46 8.88
CA ASN A 43 -1.06 34.73 8.48
C ASN A 43 -0.42 35.45 9.68
N SER A 44 -0.77 35.08 10.91
CA SER A 44 -0.17 35.64 12.12
C SER A 44 1.04 34.82 12.60
N ARG A 45 2.09 35.50 13.07
CA ARG A 45 3.26 34.83 13.70
C ARG A 45 2.84 33.96 14.89
N PHE A 46 1.83 34.39 15.63
CA PHE A 46 1.29 33.66 16.78
C PHE A 46 0.70 32.29 16.40
N GLU A 47 -0.11 32.22 15.33
CA GLU A 47 -0.67 30.95 14.85
C GLU A 47 0.40 29.98 14.32
N GLN A 48 1.50 30.50 13.75
CA GLN A 48 2.64 29.68 13.34
C GLN A 48 3.33 29.03 14.55
N TYR A 49 3.58 29.80 15.62
CA TYR A 49 4.11 29.26 16.88
C TYR A 49 3.16 28.24 17.51
N LEU A 50 1.86 28.51 17.52
CA LEU A 50 0.86 27.56 18.03
C LEU A 50 0.84 26.26 17.23
N ASN A 51 0.87 26.32 15.89
CA ASN A 51 0.92 25.12 15.06
C ASN A 51 2.21 24.31 15.30
N TRP A 52 3.34 24.99 15.49
CA TRP A 52 4.60 24.32 15.83
C TRP A 52 4.53 23.60 17.18
N LEU A 53 3.95 24.24 18.21
CA LEU A 53 3.71 23.62 19.52
C LEU A 53 2.75 22.43 19.42
N ILE A 54 1.64 22.57 18.67
CA ILE A 54 0.69 21.48 18.42
C ILE A 54 1.40 20.30 17.76
N ASN A 55 2.24 20.55 16.76
CA ASN A 55 2.97 19.48 16.08
C ASN A 55 3.92 18.74 17.02
N ILE A 56 4.65 19.45 17.88
CA ILE A 56 5.52 18.83 18.90
C ILE A 56 4.72 17.95 19.85
N ILE A 57 3.56 18.44 20.31
CA ILE A 57 2.67 17.67 21.20
C ILE A 57 2.15 16.42 20.49
N CYS A 58 1.70 16.54 19.24
CA CYS A 58 1.22 15.41 18.44
C CYS A 58 2.29 14.35 18.26
N TYR A 59 3.50 14.74 17.86
CA TYR A 59 4.64 13.81 17.75
C TYR A 59 4.99 13.15 19.07
N SER A 60 5.01 13.93 20.15
CA SER A 60 5.36 13.43 21.48
C SER A 60 4.36 12.39 21.97
N LEU A 61 3.05 12.64 21.80
CA LEU A 61 1.99 11.72 22.20
C LEU A 61 1.99 10.42 21.37
N LEU A 62 2.15 10.52 20.05
CA LEU A 62 2.22 9.34 19.17
C LEU A 62 3.49 8.52 19.44
N SER A 63 4.63 9.19 19.62
CA SER A 63 5.91 8.52 19.91
C SER A 63 5.91 7.87 21.28
N PHE A 64 5.38 8.54 22.31
CA PHE A 64 5.20 7.98 23.65
C PHE A 64 4.43 6.65 23.58
N ARG A 65 3.38 6.60 22.75
CA ARG A 65 2.56 5.39 22.56
C ARG A 65 3.34 4.23 21.94
N VAL A 66 4.09 4.49 20.87
CA VAL A 66 4.93 3.48 20.20
C VAL A 66 6.05 3.00 21.12
N ILE A 67 6.77 3.93 21.74
CA ILE A 67 7.89 3.64 22.64
C ILE A 67 7.39 2.83 23.83
N SER A 68 6.30 3.24 24.49
CA SER A 68 5.73 2.51 25.61
C SER A 68 5.32 1.09 25.23
N CYS A 69 4.77 0.89 24.03
CA CYS A 69 4.37 -0.44 23.55
C CYS A 69 5.59 -1.34 23.28
N ILE A 70 6.62 -0.78 22.63
CA ILE A 70 7.88 -1.50 22.38
C ILE A 70 8.56 -1.87 23.70
N LEU A 71 8.66 -0.93 24.64
CA LEU A 71 9.27 -1.17 25.96
C LEU A 71 8.49 -2.22 26.76
N PHE A 72 7.16 -2.23 26.70
CA PHE A 72 6.39 -3.29 27.36
C PHE A 72 6.61 -4.67 26.71
N MET A 73 6.52 -4.75 25.38
CA MET A 73 6.78 -6.01 24.65
C MET A 73 8.20 -6.52 24.89
N TYR A 74 9.14 -5.59 25.05
CA TYR A 74 10.49 -5.86 25.50
C TYR A 74 10.46 -6.38 26.94
N TYR A 75 10.26 -5.55 27.96
CA TYR A 75 10.58 -5.92 29.34
C TYR A 75 9.71 -7.03 29.96
N GLU A 76 8.45 -7.19 29.54
CA GLU A 76 7.47 -7.96 30.32
C GLU A 76 6.84 -9.14 29.62
N VAL A 77 6.85 -9.17 28.30
CA VAL A 77 6.08 -10.18 27.57
C VAL A 77 6.96 -11.37 27.23
N ARG A 78 6.69 -12.50 27.88
CA ARG A 78 7.22 -13.82 27.50
C ARG A 78 6.24 -14.66 26.69
N ASP A 79 4.95 -14.32 26.74
CA ASP A 79 3.89 -15.05 26.03
C ASP A 79 3.73 -14.53 24.60
N THR A 80 3.87 -15.44 23.63
CA THR A 80 3.74 -15.15 22.20
C THR A 80 2.35 -14.61 21.84
N TYR A 81 1.29 -15.06 22.51
CA TYR A 81 -0.06 -14.57 22.25
C TYR A 81 -0.21 -13.09 22.60
N VAL A 82 0.37 -12.66 23.72
CA VAL A 82 0.31 -11.27 24.18
C VAL A 82 1.13 -10.36 23.27
N ILE A 83 2.30 -10.81 22.79
CA ILE A 83 3.09 -10.09 21.77
C ILE A 83 2.26 -9.89 20.51
N LEU A 84 1.63 -10.97 20.02
CA LEU A 84 0.80 -10.91 18.84
C LEU A 84 -0.35 -9.92 19.07
N LYS A 85 -1.13 -10.05 20.14
CA LYS A 85 -2.26 -9.17 20.50
C LYS A 85 -1.87 -7.68 20.54
N GLN A 86 -0.65 -7.33 20.94
CA GLN A 86 -0.14 -5.95 20.97
C GLN A 86 0.46 -5.46 19.64
N SER A 87 0.81 -6.37 18.72
CA SER A 87 1.36 -6.00 17.40
C SER A 87 0.38 -5.23 16.52
N GLY A 88 -0.93 -5.55 16.58
CA GLY A 88 -1.96 -4.86 15.80
C GLY A 88 -2.05 -3.36 16.12
N PRO A 89 -2.23 -2.99 17.40
CA PRO A 89 -2.18 -1.59 17.81
C PRO A 89 -0.85 -0.90 17.53
N LEU A 90 0.29 -1.60 17.70
CA LEU A 90 1.60 -1.04 17.35
C LEU A 90 1.65 -0.63 15.87
N ILE A 91 1.21 -1.52 14.97
CA ILE A 91 1.13 -1.24 13.53
C ILE A 91 0.23 -0.03 13.27
N PHE A 92 -0.93 0.06 13.92
CA PHE A 92 -1.84 1.20 13.79
C PHE A 92 -1.21 2.53 14.18
N PHE A 93 -0.47 2.59 15.29
CA PHE A 93 0.20 3.83 15.70
C PHE A 93 1.41 4.18 14.85
N VAL A 94 2.17 3.19 14.39
CA VAL A 94 3.26 3.39 13.42
C VAL A 94 2.71 3.95 12.11
N MET A 95 1.59 3.42 11.61
CA MET A 95 0.86 4.00 10.47
C MET A 95 0.43 5.44 10.75
N GLY A 96 -0.08 5.73 11.95
CA GLY A 96 -0.45 7.07 12.39
C GLY A 96 0.72 8.06 12.29
N ILE A 97 1.90 7.67 12.78
CA ILE A 97 3.13 8.50 12.66
C ILE A 97 3.51 8.69 11.21
N MET A 98 3.55 7.61 10.40
CA MET A 98 3.90 7.71 8.98
C MET A 98 2.95 8.63 8.22
N LYS A 99 1.62 8.48 8.40
CA LYS A 99 0.61 9.36 7.80
C LYS A 99 0.79 10.80 8.25
N TYR A 100 1.08 11.02 9.53
CA TYR A 100 1.27 12.35 10.06
C TYR A 100 2.49 13.04 9.44
N CYS A 101 3.63 12.35 9.32
CA CYS A 101 4.80 12.84 8.61
C CYS A 101 4.48 13.22 7.16
N VAL A 102 3.81 12.31 6.42
CA VAL A 102 3.42 12.55 5.03
C VAL A 102 2.48 13.76 4.90
N LEU A 103 1.52 13.92 5.81
CA LEU A 103 0.63 15.09 5.83
C LEU A 103 1.37 16.40 6.11
N ILE A 104 2.43 16.37 6.94
CA ILE A 104 3.30 17.54 7.16
C ILE A 104 4.10 17.85 5.91
N ASP A 105 4.70 16.84 5.28
CA ASP A 105 5.51 17.00 4.06
C ASP A 105 4.67 17.59 2.91
N HIS A 106 3.43 17.15 2.78
CA HIS A 106 2.48 17.65 1.78
C HIS A 106 1.63 18.85 2.25
N LYS A 107 1.97 19.51 3.36
CA LYS A 107 1.19 20.65 3.88
C LYS A 107 1.03 21.77 2.84
N ALA A 108 2.08 22.06 2.06
CA ALA A 108 2.02 23.06 0.99
C ALA A 108 1.06 22.66 -0.14
N ASP A 109 1.11 21.39 -0.56
CA ASP A 109 0.23 20.84 -1.60
C ASP A 109 -1.24 20.86 -1.14
N ILE A 110 -1.51 20.51 0.14
CA ILE A 110 -2.85 20.60 0.75
C ILE A 110 -3.37 22.03 0.76
N ASN A 111 -2.52 23.00 1.09
CA ASN A 111 -2.88 24.41 1.06
C ASN A 111 -3.26 24.85 -0.35
N GLU A 112 -2.47 24.47 -1.35
CA GLU A 112 -2.77 24.76 -2.75
C GLU A 112 -4.11 24.13 -3.18
N CYS A 113 -4.38 22.89 -2.81
CA CYS A 113 -5.68 22.25 -3.06
C CYS A 113 -6.85 23.04 -2.45
N VAL A 114 -6.74 23.47 -1.19
CA VAL A 114 -7.80 24.22 -0.51
C VAL A 114 -8.01 25.59 -1.15
N GLU A 115 -6.95 26.27 -1.58
CA GLU A 115 -7.07 27.54 -2.30
C GLU A 115 -7.72 27.37 -3.68
N GLN A 116 -7.39 26.30 -4.42
CA GLN A 116 -8.08 25.99 -5.68
C GLN A 116 -9.59 25.75 -5.46
N ILE A 117 -9.98 24.99 -4.43
CA ILE A 117 -11.40 24.78 -4.10
C ILE A 117 -12.13 26.10 -3.84
N LYS A 118 -11.51 27.02 -3.09
CA LYS A 118 -12.09 28.35 -2.83
C LYS A 118 -12.25 29.18 -4.11
N LEU A 119 -11.23 29.15 -4.96
CA LEU A 119 -11.27 29.85 -6.24
C LEU A 119 -12.36 29.30 -7.15
N ASP A 120 -12.55 27.98 -7.18
CA ASP A 120 -13.63 27.34 -7.95
C ASP A 120 -15.00 27.78 -7.46
N TRP A 121 -15.23 27.82 -6.14
CA TRP A 121 -16.48 28.33 -5.57
C TRP A 121 -16.72 29.79 -5.90
N LYS A 122 -15.68 30.63 -5.87
CA LYS A 122 -15.77 32.05 -6.23
C LYS A 122 -16.09 32.26 -7.72
N ASN A 123 -15.60 31.36 -8.58
CA ASN A 123 -15.80 31.43 -10.02
C ASN A 123 -17.12 30.78 -10.48
N ALA A 124 -17.83 30.07 -9.59
CA ALA A 124 -19.12 29.44 -9.88
C ALA A 124 -20.26 30.47 -9.92
N THR A 125 -20.36 31.21 -11.04
CA THR A 125 -21.38 32.23 -11.27
C THR A 125 -22.73 31.67 -11.71
N ASN A 126 -22.74 30.46 -12.26
CA ASN A 126 -23.95 29.87 -12.78
C ASN A 126 -24.66 28.94 -11.77
N ASP A 127 -25.97 29.12 -11.61
CA ASP A 127 -26.83 28.32 -10.74
C ASP A 127 -26.72 26.80 -10.96
N LYS A 128 -26.73 26.32 -12.22
CA LYS A 128 -26.63 24.86 -12.47
C LYS A 128 -25.24 24.30 -12.14
N ASP A 129 -24.20 25.07 -12.39
CA ASP A 129 -22.83 24.65 -12.07
C ASP A 129 -22.63 24.66 -10.55
N ARG A 130 -23.21 25.65 -9.87
CA ARG A 130 -23.28 25.73 -8.41
C ARG A 130 -24.08 24.57 -7.81
N GLU A 131 -25.20 24.18 -8.40
CA GLU A 131 -26.01 23.03 -7.95
C GLU A 131 -25.23 21.71 -8.06
N ILE A 132 -24.51 21.49 -9.16
CA ILE A 132 -23.60 20.35 -9.34
C ILE A 132 -22.53 20.35 -8.24
N MET A 133 -21.89 21.50 -7.99
CA MET A 133 -20.87 21.63 -6.94
C MET A 133 -21.43 21.39 -5.53
N ILE A 134 -22.63 21.90 -5.21
CA ILE A 134 -23.29 21.69 -3.91
C ILE A 134 -23.61 20.21 -3.71
N THR A 135 -24.12 19.53 -4.73
CA THR A 135 -24.47 18.11 -4.68
C THR A 135 -23.23 17.25 -4.39
N ASN A 136 -22.13 17.53 -5.11
CA ASN A 136 -20.85 16.84 -4.89
C ASN A 136 -20.24 17.18 -3.52
N ALA A 137 -20.26 18.45 -3.09
CA ALA A 137 -19.78 18.84 -1.76
C ALA A 137 -20.55 18.13 -0.64
N ASN A 138 -21.88 18.00 -0.76
CA ASN A 138 -22.70 17.23 0.17
C ASN A 138 -22.34 15.74 0.16
N PHE A 139 -22.06 15.18 -1.01
CA PHE A 139 -21.63 13.78 -1.13
C PHE A 139 -20.27 13.54 -0.46
N GLY A 140 -19.27 14.39 -0.75
CA GLY A 140 -17.95 14.33 -0.11
C GLY A 140 -18.03 14.51 1.40
N ARG A 141 -18.87 15.43 1.88
CA ARG A 141 -19.16 15.61 3.31
C ARG A 141 -19.75 14.36 3.95
N LYS A 142 -20.72 13.70 3.32
CA LYS A 142 -21.30 12.45 3.84
C LYS A 142 -20.25 11.34 3.91
N LEU A 143 -19.37 11.24 2.91
CA LEU A 143 -18.30 10.26 2.88
C LEU A 143 -17.27 10.52 4.00
N ALA A 144 -16.89 11.78 4.23
CA ALA A 144 -16.02 12.19 5.33
C ALA A 144 -16.62 11.86 6.70
N ILE A 145 -17.91 12.16 6.92
CA ILE A 145 -18.63 11.82 8.16
C ILE A 145 -18.65 10.31 8.37
N LEU A 146 -18.94 9.53 7.32
CA LEU A 146 -18.96 8.08 7.37
C LEU A 146 -17.59 7.51 7.75
N CYS A 147 -16.52 7.99 7.12
CA CYS A 147 -15.15 7.56 7.43
C CYS A 147 -14.75 7.89 8.88
N THR A 148 -15.11 9.10 9.33
CA THR A 148 -14.88 9.56 10.70
C THR A 148 -15.63 8.67 11.70
N PHE A 149 -16.90 8.38 11.45
CA PHE A 149 -17.72 7.52 12.31
C PHE A 149 -17.12 6.12 12.50
N PHE A 150 -16.73 5.45 11.41
CA PHE A 150 -16.12 4.12 11.51
C PHE A 150 -14.73 4.14 12.15
N THR A 151 -13.93 5.18 11.91
CA THR A 151 -12.62 5.32 12.54
C THR A 151 -12.76 5.53 14.05
N TYR A 152 -13.66 6.42 14.47
CA TYR A 152 -13.89 6.71 15.89
C TYR A 152 -14.67 5.60 16.62
N SER A 153 -15.46 4.77 15.93
CA SER A 153 -16.06 3.60 16.58
C SER A 153 -14.97 2.63 17.07
N GLY A 154 -13.91 2.43 16.29
CA GLY A 154 -12.72 1.69 16.72
C GLY A 154 -12.05 2.28 17.96
N PHE A 155 -11.94 3.61 18.02
CA PHE A 155 -11.42 4.31 19.22
C PHE A 155 -12.27 4.01 20.45
N VAL A 156 -13.60 4.19 20.36
CA VAL A 156 -14.52 3.99 21.49
C VAL A 156 -14.47 2.55 21.99
N PHE A 157 -14.61 1.56 21.10
CA PHE A 157 -14.65 0.17 21.54
C PHE A 157 -13.31 -0.29 22.12
N TYR A 158 -12.20 0.03 21.45
CA TYR A 158 -10.89 -0.45 21.89
C TYR A 158 -10.34 0.30 23.11
N ASN A 159 -10.50 1.64 23.17
CA ASN A 159 -9.89 2.47 24.21
C ASN A 159 -10.81 2.79 25.39
N ILE A 160 -12.14 2.63 25.24
CA ILE A 160 -13.12 2.97 26.28
C ILE A 160 -13.88 1.73 26.73
N VAL A 161 -14.50 0.97 25.80
CA VAL A 161 -15.37 -0.16 26.18
C VAL A 161 -14.59 -1.31 26.83
N ILE A 162 -13.45 -1.74 26.24
CA ILE A 162 -12.61 -2.81 26.82
C ILE A 162 -12.13 -2.50 28.25
N PRO A 163 -11.53 -1.34 28.57
CA PRO A 163 -11.09 -1.08 29.93
C PRO A 163 -12.25 -0.89 30.91
N ILE A 164 -13.39 -0.32 30.49
CA ILE A 164 -14.58 -0.21 31.34
C ILE A 164 -15.16 -1.59 31.65
N SER A 165 -15.24 -2.49 30.67
CA SER A 165 -15.82 -3.83 30.88
C SER A 165 -14.99 -4.70 31.82
N ARG A 166 -13.67 -4.47 31.88
CA ARG A 166 -12.77 -5.16 32.81
C ARG A 166 -12.84 -4.62 34.24
N GLY A 167 -13.33 -3.40 34.45
CA GLY A 167 -13.42 -2.77 35.77
C GLY A 167 -12.05 -2.51 36.42
N LYS A 168 -12.03 -2.08 37.69
CA LYS A 168 -10.79 -1.97 38.46
C LYS A 168 -10.30 -3.36 38.87
N VAL A 169 -9.04 -3.66 38.64
CA VAL A 169 -8.41 -4.92 39.05
C VAL A 169 -7.64 -4.70 40.34
N THR A 170 -7.77 -5.61 41.29
CA THR A 170 -6.99 -5.63 42.54
C THR A 170 -5.69 -6.41 42.32
N ALA A 171 -4.54 -5.82 42.66
CA ALA A 171 -3.28 -6.55 42.63
C ALA A 171 -3.25 -7.63 43.73
N GLU A 172 -2.69 -8.82 43.44
CA GLU A 172 -2.63 -9.93 44.40
C GLU A 172 -1.72 -9.63 45.62
N ASP A 173 -0.76 -8.71 45.46
CA ASP A 173 0.27 -8.43 46.47
C ASP A 173 0.00 -7.19 47.34
N ALA A 174 -1.00 -6.37 47.00
CA ALA A 174 -1.38 -5.19 47.78
C ALA A 174 -2.86 -4.88 47.55
N ASN A 175 -3.59 -4.44 48.58
CA ASN A 175 -5.02 -4.10 48.57
C ASN A 175 -5.30 -2.81 47.74
N ILE A 176 -4.72 -2.71 46.55
CA ILE A 176 -4.65 -1.56 45.65
C ILE A 176 -5.47 -1.89 44.41
N SER A 177 -6.41 -1.01 44.07
CA SER A 177 -7.25 -1.13 42.88
C SER A 177 -6.77 -0.17 41.79
N PHE A 178 -6.51 -0.68 40.58
CA PHE A 178 -6.05 0.12 39.44
C PHE A 178 -6.94 -0.11 38.21
N ILE A 179 -6.97 0.87 37.31
CA ILE A 179 -7.66 0.77 36.02
C ILE A 179 -6.73 0.02 35.06
N PRO A 180 -7.17 -1.11 34.46
CA PRO A 180 -6.35 -1.85 33.52
C PRO A 180 -6.07 -0.99 32.30
N LEU A 181 -4.79 -0.69 32.07
CA LEU A 181 -4.36 0.05 30.90
C LEU A 181 -4.65 -0.79 29.65
N VAL A 182 -5.37 -0.19 28.69
CA VAL A 182 -5.64 -0.77 27.36
C VAL A 182 -4.35 -1.20 26.71
N PHE A 183 -3.33 -0.37 26.93
CA PHE A 183 -2.00 -0.63 26.49
C PHE A 183 -1.07 -0.78 27.66
N PRO A 184 -0.48 -1.96 27.80
CA PRO A 184 0.38 -2.22 28.91
C PRO A 184 1.65 -1.35 28.83
N VAL A 185 2.03 -0.80 29.98
CA VAL A 185 3.22 0.04 30.18
C VAL A 185 4.15 -0.73 31.07
N SER A 186 5.46 -0.51 30.90
CA SER A 186 6.41 -1.22 31.73
C SER A 186 6.20 -0.91 33.22
N LYS A 187 6.35 -1.92 34.09
CA LYS A 187 6.38 -1.91 35.56
C LYS A 187 7.31 -0.83 36.12
N TYR A 188 8.35 -0.44 35.37
CA TYR A 188 9.25 0.65 35.74
C TYR A 188 8.59 2.04 35.75
N ALA A 189 7.41 2.19 35.13
CA ALA A 189 6.63 3.43 35.16
C ALA A 189 5.74 3.56 36.40
N ASP A 190 5.82 2.64 37.37
CA ASP A 190 5.01 2.59 38.60
C ASP A 190 3.50 2.82 38.36
N ALA A 191 2.99 2.21 37.27
CA ALA A 191 1.61 2.39 36.82
C ALA A 191 0.56 1.65 37.69
N LEU A 192 0.99 1.01 38.79
CA LEU A 192 0.09 0.32 39.73
C LEU A 192 -0.45 1.26 40.81
N HIS A 193 0.24 2.37 41.08
CA HIS A 193 -0.12 3.32 42.13
C HIS A 193 -0.85 4.56 41.59
N SER A 194 -1.85 5.04 42.32
CA SER A 194 -2.47 6.35 42.08
C SER A 194 -1.55 7.45 42.63
N PRO A 195 -1.32 8.57 41.91
CA PRO A 195 -2.02 9.06 40.72
C PRO A 195 -1.38 8.67 39.37
N MET A 196 -0.26 7.96 39.36
CA MET A 196 0.51 7.68 38.13
C MET A 196 -0.29 6.89 37.10
N ASN A 197 -1.05 5.88 37.53
CA ASN A 197 -1.92 5.11 36.65
C ASN A 197 -2.94 5.99 35.88
N GLU A 198 -3.56 6.95 36.57
CA GLU A 198 -4.58 7.82 35.99
C GLU A 198 -3.96 8.82 34.98
N ILE A 199 -2.75 9.31 35.26
CA ILE A 199 -1.99 10.19 34.37
C ILE A 199 -1.61 9.42 33.10
N ILE A 200 -1.03 8.22 33.23
CA ILE A 200 -0.61 7.39 32.09
C ILE A 200 -1.83 6.99 31.24
N PHE A 201 -2.93 6.57 31.88
CA PHE A 201 -4.17 6.26 31.18
C PHE A 201 -4.68 7.47 30.39
N SER A 202 -4.69 8.65 30.99
CA SER A 202 -5.11 9.90 30.34
C SER A 202 -4.23 10.24 29.13
N LEU A 203 -2.90 10.11 29.28
CA LEU A 203 -1.94 10.32 28.18
C LEU A 203 -2.13 9.30 27.05
N GLN A 204 -2.41 8.03 27.37
CA GLN A 204 -2.70 7.01 26.37
C GLN A 204 -3.98 7.29 25.61
N VAL A 205 -5.06 7.70 26.29
CA VAL A 205 -6.34 8.06 25.65
C VAL A 205 -6.16 9.29 24.74
N MET A 206 -5.39 10.29 25.17
CA MET A 206 -5.05 11.46 24.34
C MET A 206 -4.19 11.09 23.13
N GLY A 207 -3.18 10.23 23.30
CA GLY A 207 -2.37 9.74 22.19
C GLY A 207 -3.18 8.89 21.20
N SER A 208 -4.06 8.04 21.71
CA SER A 208 -5.00 7.26 20.90
C SER A 208 -5.91 8.18 20.10
N SER A 209 -6.59 9.13 20.74
CA SER A 209 -7.51 10.04 20.05
C SER A 209 -6.81 10.82 18.95
N MET A 210 -5.55 11.22 19.15
CA MET A 210 -4.72 11.84 18.13
C MET A 210 -4.46 10.91 16.94
N GLY A 211 -4.06 9.65 17.19
CA GLY A 211 -3.84 8.67 16.13
C GLY A 211 -5.08 8.41 15.26
N TYR A 212 -6.25 8.26 15.89
CA TYR A 212 -7.53 8.12 15.19
C TYR A 212 -7.91 9.41 14.45
N ASN A 213 -7.61 10.59 15.01
CA ASN A 213 -7.84 11.87 14.33
C ASN A 213 -6.97 12.01 13.06
N VAL A 214 -5.69 11.62 13.11
CA VAL A 214 -4.80 11.59 11.93
C VAL A 214 -5.35 10.66 10.86
N ALA A 215 -5.78 9.45 11.23
CA ALA A 215 -6.35 8.49 10.28
C ALA A 215 -7.63 9.04 9.62
N SER A 216 -8.53 9.62 10.42
CA SER A 216 -9.76 10.23 9.95
C SER A 216 -9.51 11.45 9.06
N ALA A 217 -8.56 12.31 9.43
CA ALA A 217 -8.18 13.50 8.66
C ALA A 217 -7.66 13.13 7.27
N ALA A 218 -6.80 12.10 7.19
CA ALA A 218 -6.28 11.58 5.92
C ALA A 218 -7.40 11.07 5.00
N CYS A 219 -8.29 10.22 5.52
CA CYS A 219 -9.42 9.69 4.74
C CYS A 219 -10.41 10.77 4.30
N SER A 220 -10.75 11.69 5.21
CA SER A 220 -11.65 12.82 4.92
C SER A 220 -11.07 13.76 3.86
N LEU A 221 -9.76 14.03 3.93
CA LEU A 221 -9.06 14.81 2.92
C LEU A 221 -9.15 14.13 1.56
N ALA A 222 -8.85 12.83 1.50
CA ALA A 222 -8.94 12.04 0.26
C ALA A 222 -10.34 12.11 -0.37
N ALA A 223 -11.38 11.91 0.43
CA ALA A 223 -12.77 11.97 0.01
C ALA A 223 -13.16 13.34 -0.58
N VAL A 224 -12.83 14.44 0.11
CA VAL A 224 -13.20 15.79 -0.34
C VAL A 224 -12.46 16.19 -1.61
N LEU A 225 -11.16 15.91 -1.73
CA LEU A 225 -10.38 16.25 -2.93
C LEU A 225 -10.86 15.45 -4.16
N ALA A 226 -11.09 14.15 -3.99
CA ALA A 226 -11.59 13.29 -5.07
C ALA A 226 -12.98 13.73 -5.53
N VAL A 227 -13.92 13.94 -4.59
CA VAL A 227 -15.29 14.34 -4.93
C VAL A 227 -15.36 15.77 -5.49
N HIS A 228 -14.54 16.70 -5.02
CA HIS A 228 -14.44 18.03 -5.64
C HIS A 228 -13.97 17.92 -7.09
N THR A 229 -12.98 17.06 -7.35
CA THR A 229 -12.51 16.78 -8.72
C THR A 229 -13.65 16.24 -9.60
N CYS A 230 -14.41 15.25 -9.10
CA CYS A 230 -15.60 14.73 -9.79
C CYS A 230 -16.63 15.84 -10.06
N GLY A 231 -16.90 16.71 -9.08
CA GLY A 231 -17.81 17.84 -9.26
C GLY A 231 -17.35 18.80 -10.36
N GLN A 232 -16.06 19.13 -10.41
CA GLN A 232 -15.51 19.97 -11.47
C GLN A 232 -15.58 19.29 -12.85
N MET A 233 -15.35 17.97 -12.92
CA MET A 233 -15.54 17.20 -14.15
C MET A 233 -16.99 17.27 -14.65
N GLN A 234 -17.96 17.15 -13.75
CA GLN A 234 -19.39 17.29 -14.07
C GLN A 234 -19.76 18.71 -14.56
N VAL A 235 -19.14 19.74 -14.00
CA VAL A 235 -19.30 21.12 -14.50
C VAL A 235 -18.79 21.21 -15.95
N VAL A 236 -17.61 20.66 -16.24
CA VAL A 236 -17.07 20.64 -17.63
C VAL A 236 -17.95 19.81 -18.57
N MET A 237 -18.52 18.70 -18.11
CA MET A 237 -19.49 17.92 -18.86
C MET A 237 -20.77 18.71 -19.16
N ASN A 238 -21.28 19.48 -18.20
CA ASN A 238 -22.38 20.40 -18.42
C ASN A 238 -22.01 21.48 -19.46
N TRP A 239 -20.78 21.97 -19.44
CA TRP A 239 -20.30 22.94 -20.42
C TRP A 239 -20.20 22.36 -21.83
N LEU A 240 -19.72 21.12 -21.94
CA LEU A 240 -19.63 20.36 -23.19
C LEU A 240 -21.01 20.18 -23.85
N ASN A 241 -22.06 19.90 -23.07
CA ASN A 241 -23.43 19.79 -23.59
C ASN A 241 -23.96 21.10 -24.21
N HIS A 242 -23.44 22.25 -23.77
CA HIS A 242 -23.81 23.56 -24.32
C HIS A 242 -22.74 24.13 -25.28
N LEU A 243 -21.82 23.30 -25.76
CA LEU A 243 -20.72 23.73 -26.63
C LEU A 243 -21.19 24.30 -27.97
N ILE A 244 -22.30 23.80 -28.53
CA ILE A 244 -22.80 24.20 -29.87
C ILE A 244 -23.84 25.31 -29.75
N ASP A 245 -24.93 25.06 -29.04
CA ASP A 245 -26.04 26.02 -28.95
C ASP A 245 -25.79 27.14 -27.95
N GLY A 246 -24.90 26.91 -26.99
CA GLY A 246 -24.42 27.95 -26.09
C GLY A 246 -25.33 28.15 -24.90
N ARG A 247 -24.78 28.83 -23.91
CA ARG A 247 -25.42 29.19 -22.67
C ARG A 247 -25.22 30.68 -22.41
N SER A 248 -26.15 31.32 -21.71
CA SER A 248 -26.16 32.77 -21.52
C SER A 248 -24.90 33.36 -20.84
N ASP A 249 -24.26 32.58 -19.98
CA ASP A 249 -23.02 32.90 -19.26
C ASP A 249 -21.73 32.56 -20.04
N MET A 250 -21.86 31.87 -21.18
CA MET A 250 -20.74 31.46 -22.00
C MET A 250 -20.38 32.47 -23.08
N SER A 251 -19.18 32.32 -23.66
CA SER A 251 -18.80 33.11 -24.83
C SER A 251 -19.78 32.90 -25.98
N LYS A 252 -20.22 34.00 -26.60
CA LYS A 252 -21.06 33.97 -27.81
C LYS A 252 -20.38 33.22 -28.96
N ARG A 253 -19.03 33.22 -29.00
CA ARG A 253 -18.25 32.53 -30.04
C ARG A 253 -17.95 31.10 -29.60
N VAL A 254 -18.12 30.14 -30.51
CA VAL A 254 -17.75 28.73 -30.29
C VAL A 254 -16.28 28.61 -29.86
N ASP A 255 -15.37 29.38 -30.47
CA ASP A 255 -13.94 29.33 -30.14
C ASP A 255 -13.66 29.77 -28.70
N GLY A 256 -14.40 30.77 -28.20
CA GLY A 256 -14.32 31.17 -26.80
C GLY A 256 -14.84 30.10 -25.85
N ARG A 257 -15.90 29.38 -26.24
CA ARG A 257 -16.46 28.25 -25.46
C ARG A 257 -15.49 27.07 -25.39
N VAL A 258 -14.93 26.65 -26.53
CA VAL A 258 -13.89 25.62 -26.60
C VAL A 258 -12.69 26.01 -25.74
N GLY A 259 -12.22 27.26 -25.85
CA GLY A 259 -11.10 27.77 -25.06
C GLY A 259 -11.36 27.70 -23.55
N ASN A 260 -12.58 28.04 -23.10
CA ASN A 260 -12.96 27.96 -21.69
C ASN A 260 -13.05 26.49 -21.21
N ILE A 261 -13.65 25.60 -21.99
CA ILE A 261 -13.76 24.17 -21.68
C ILE A 261 -12.38 23.52 -21.55
N VAL A 262 -11.50 23.73 -22.55
CA VAL A 262 -10.15 23.17 -22.53
C VAL A 262 -9.35 23.73 -21.36
N ARG A 263 -9.45 25.04 -21.09
CA ARG A 263 -8.78 25.66 -19.94
C ARG A 263 -9.25 25.07 -18.62
N GLN A 264 -10.55 24.85 -18.44
CA GLN A 264 -11.09 24.25 -17.22
C GLN A 264 -10.71 22.77 -17.11
N HIS A 265 -10.78 21.99 -18.19
CA HIS A 265 -10.34 20.59 -18.20
C HIS A 265 -8.85 20.46 -17.83
N VAL A 266 -7.98 21.32 -18.36
CA VAL A 266 -6.55 21.35 -17.99
C VAL A 266 -6.36 21.72 -16.52
N ARG A 267 -7.15 22.66 -15.97
CA ARG A 267 -7.10 23.00 -14.53
C ARG A 267 -7.49 21.80 -13.67
N ILE A 268 -8.53 21.07 -14.05
CA ILE A 268 -8.98 19.86 -13.36
C ILE A 268 -7.90 18.79 -13.38
N LEU A 269 -7.28 18.53 -14.53
CA LEU A 269 -6.20 17.55 -14.64
C LEU A 269 -4.98 17.92 -13.79
N LYS A 270 -4.64 19.22 -13.71
CA LYS A 270 -3.59 19.71 -12.79
C LYS A 270 -3.97 19.51 -11.33
N PHE A 271 -5.22 19.83 -10.95
CA PHE A 271 -5.72 19.61 -9.60
C PHE A 271 -5.75 18.13 -9.22
N LEU A 272 -6.14 17.26 -10.16
CA LEU A 272 -6.11 15.80 -9.97
C LEU A 272 -4.69 15.28 -9.82
N THR A 273 -3.73 15.80 -10.59
CA THR A 273 -2.31 15.45 -10.43
C THR A 273 -1.76 15.87 -9.06
N LEU A 274 -2.14 17.06 -8.58
CA LEU A 274 -1.78 17.54 -7.24
C LEU A 274 -2.43 16.69 -6.14
N THR A 275 -3.70 16.31 -6.35
CA THR A 275 -4.44 15.41 -5.45
C THR A 275 -3.76 14.05 -5.38
N GLU A 276 -3.39 13.47 -6.52
CA GLU A 276 -2.68 12.19 -6.57
C GLU A 276 -1.32 12.26 -5.87
N LYS A 277 -0.53 13.31 -6.16
CA LYS A 277 0.76 13.54 -5.47
C LYS A 277 0.60 13.58 -3.94
N THR A 278 -0.46 14.22 -3.45
CA THR A 278 -0.75 14.37 -2.01
C THR A 278 -1.22 13.07 -1.37
N LEU A 279 -2.03 12.27 -2.09
CA LEU A 279 -2.71 11.11 -1.55
C LEU A 279 -1.97 9.78 -1.80
N GLN A 280 -1.07 9.71 -2.77
CA GLN A 280 -0.38 8.49 -3.18
C GLN A 280 0.24 7.73 -2.01
N GLN A 281 1.05 8.43 -1.20
CA GLN A 281 1.77 7.84 -0.07
C GLN A 281 0.83 7.50 1.09
N ILE A 282 -0.13 8.37 1.36
CA ILE A 282 -1.15 8.18 2.41
C ILE A 282 -1.99 6.93 2.11
N SER A 283 -2.43 6.78 0.86
CA SER A 283 -3.22 5.65 0.37
C SER A 283 -2.43 4.35 0.42
N PHE A 284 -1.12 4.40 0.14
CA PHE A 284 -0.23 3.25 0.30
C PHE A 284 -0.11 2.80 1.75
N ILE A 285 0.16 3.74 2.67
CA ILE A 285 0.25 3.45 4.10
C ILE A 285 -1.06 2.85 4.61
N GLU A 286 -2.20 3.38 4.16
CA GLU A 286 -3.52 2.86 4.54
C GLU A 286 -3.74 1.44 3.99
N PHE A 287 -3.54 1.23 2.70
CA PHE A 287 -3.78 -0.06 2.08
C PHE A 287 -2.91 -1.16 2.70
N LEU A 288 -1.62 -0.86 2.89
CA LEU A 288 -0.66 -1.78 3.50
C LEU A 288 -1.00 -2.05 4.96
N GLY A 289 -1.19 -0.98 5.73
CA GLY A 289 -1.43 -1.02 7.15
C GLY A 289 -2.72 -1.73 7.53
N CYS A 290 -3.82 -1.40 6.86
CA CYS A 290 -5.11 -2.06 7.07
C CYS A 290 -5.05 -3.54 6.70
N THR A 291 -4.31 -3.93 5.66
CA THR A 291 -4.13 -5.35 5.31
C THR A 291 -3.51 -6.14 6.47
N LEU A 292 -2.43 -5.60 7.06
CA LEU A 292 -1.76 -6.24 8.19
C LEU A 292 -2.67 -6.33 9.42
N ILE A 293 -3.35 -5.22 9.74
CA ILE A 293 -4.24 -5.16 10.89
C ILE A 293 -5.45 -6.10 10.71
N ILE A 294 -6.04 -6.17 9.52
CA ILE A 294 -7.18 -7.06 9.24
C ILE A 294 -6.78 -8.53 9.41
N CYS A 295 -5.58 -8.93 8.97
CA CYS A 295 -5.08 -10.29 9.17
C CYS A 295 -4.95 -10.61 10.68
N LEU A 296 -4.37 -9.69 11.45
CA LEU A 296 -4.21 -9.85 12.90
C LEU A 296 -5.55 -9.89 13.64
N ILE A 297 -6.49 -9.00 13.29
CA ILE A 297 -7.84 -8.98 13.86
C ILE A 297 -8.59 -10.27 13.53
N GLY A 298 -8.45 -10.79 12.31
CA GLY A 298 -9.04 -12.07 11.92
C GLY A 298 -8.60 -13.21 12.85
N TYR A 299 -7.30 -13.27 13.15
CA TYR A 299 -6.76 -14.22 14.12
C TYR A 299 -7.32 -14.00 15.54
N TYR A 300 -7.34 -12.75 16.05
CA TYR A 300 -7.89 -12.46 17.39
C TYR A 300 -9.36 -12.83 17.50
N LEU A 301 -10.14 -12.61 16.44
CA LEU A 301 -11.55 -12.94 16.43
C LEU A 301 -11.77 -14.45 16.55
N ILE A 302 -10.95 -15.28 15.90
CA ILE A 302 -11.02 -16.75 16.03
C ILE A 302 -10.66 -17.19 17.45
N VAL A 303 -9.57 -16.65 18.01
CA VAL A 303 -9.12 -17.02 19.36
C VAL A 303 -10.15 -16.60 20.42
N GLU A 304 -10.66 -15.38 20.35
CA GLU A 304 -11.56 -14.83 21.38
C GLU A 304 -12.99 -15.40 21.26
N LEU A 305 -13.40 -15.87 20.08
CA LEU A 305 -14.62 -16.67 19.93
C LEU A 305 -14.53 -18.00 20.70
N THR A 306 -13.32 -18.52 20.90
CA THR A 306 -13.08 -19.76 21.65
C THR A 306 -13.02 -19.50 23.16
N SER A 307 -12.59 -18.31 23.58
CA SER A 307 -12.48 -17.91 24.99
C SER A 307 -13.77 -17.35 25.61
N ASN A 308 -14.83 -17.14 24.80
CA ASN A 308 -16.15 -16.64 25.20
C ASN A 308 -16.16 -15.22 25.82
N ASP A 309 -15.13 -14.39 25.56
CA ASP A 309 -15.12 -12.97 25.94
C ASP A 309 -15.91 -12.13 24.92
N VAL A 310 -17.20 -11.96 25.19
CA VAL A 310 -18.14 -11.22 24.34
C VAL A 310 -17.66 -9.79 24.04
N THR A 311 -17.00 -9.12 25.00
CA THR A 311 -16.57 -7.73 24.81
C THR A 311 -15.42 -7.62 23.81
N ASN A 312 -14.42 -8.50 23.93
CA ASN A 312 -13.31 -8.57 22.98
C ASN A 312 -13.82 -8.93 21.58
N VAL A 313 -14.70 -9.94 21.47
CA VAL A 313 -15.29 -10.37 20.18
C VAL A 313 -16.02 -9.22 19.49
N VAL A 314 -16.91 -8.51 20.20
CA VAL A 314 -17.64 -7.36 19.63
C VAL A 314 -16.68 -6.26 19.19
N THR A 315 -15.66 -5.95 20.00
CA THR A 315 -14.67 -4.92 19.69
C THR A 315 -13.88 -5.28 18.42
N TYR A 316 -13.39 -6.51 18.31
CA TYR A 316 -12.63 -6.96 17.15
C TYR A 316 -13.50 -7.02 15.88
N LEU A 317 -14.77 -7.39 16.00
CA LEU A 317 -15.71 -7.35 14.87
C LEU A 317 -15.93 -5.92 14.36
N ILE A 318 -16.09 -4.95 15.26
CA ILE A 318 -16.27 -3.53 14.89
C ILE A 318 -15.01 -2.98 14.24
N LEU A 319 -13.83 -3.30 14.77
CA LEU A 319 -12.55 -2.91 14.17
C LEU A 319 -12.37 -3.54 12.79
N PHE A 320 -12.71 -4.82 12.62
CA PHE A 320 -12.65 -5.51 11.34
C PHE A 320 -13.51 -4.82 10.28
N ILE A 321 -14.76 -4.52 10.62
CA ILE A 321 -15.70 -3.80 9.74
C ILE A 321 -15.14 -2.39 9.42
N SER A 322 -14.64 -1.67 10.43
CA SER A 322 -14.08 -0.34 10.27
C SER A 322 -12.90 -0.30 9.29
N PHE A 323 -11.92 -1.19 9.44
CA PHE A 323 -10.76 -1.22 8.53
C PHE A 323 -11.13 -1.64 7.11
N ILE A 324 -12.08 -2.55 6.93
CA ILE A 324 -12.59 -2.91 5.59
C ILE A 324 -13.27 -1.71 4.94
N LEU A 325 -14.09 -0.98 5.69
CA LEU A 325 -14.79 0.19 5.17
C LEU A 325 -13.83 1.33 4.82
N ASN A 326 -12.76 1.52 5.59
CA ASN A 326 -11.70 2.48 5.24
C ASN A 326 -11.08 2.14 3.88
N ILE A 327 -10.63 0.89 3.66
CA ILE A 327 -10.09 0.49 2.35
C ILE A 327 -11.13 0.66 1.23
N PHE A 328 -12.38 0.27 1.49
CA PHE A 328 -13.47 0.43 0.53
C PHE A 328 -13.64 1.89 0.12
N ILE A 329 -13.62 2.83 1.06
CA ILE A 329 -13.75 4.26 0.78
C ILE A 329 -12.62 4.73 -0.15
N TYR A 330 -11.36 4.35 0.09
CA TYR A 330 -10.24 4.70 -0.80
C TYR A 330 -10.40 4.12 -2.21
N CYS A 331 -10.85 2.86 -2.32
CA CYS A 331 -11.10 2.24 -3.62
C CYS A 331 -12.29 2.88 -4.34
N TYR A 332 -13.33 3.24 -3.60
CA TYR A 332 -14.54 3.87 -4.12
C TYR A 332 -14.25 5.28 -4.64
N ILE A 333 -13.48 6.10 -3.92
CA ILE A 333 -13.09 7.44 -4.40
C ILE A 333 -12.21 7.36 -5.65
N GLY A 334 -11.34 6.36 -5.75
CA GLY A 334 -10.54 6.11 -6.96
C GLY A 334 -11.40 5.75 -8.16
N GLU A 335 -12.39 4.88 -7.96
CA GLU A 335 -13.33 4.46 -9.00
C GLU A 335 -14.18 5.62 -9.51
N ILE A 336 -14.79 6.42 -8.63
CA ILE A 336 -15.64 7.53 -9.08
C ILE A 336 -14.83 8.57 -9.85
N VAL A 337 -13.57 8.83 -9.48
CA VAL A 337 -12.71 9.76 -10.23
C VAL A 337 -12.37 9.20 -11.61
N ALA A 338 -12.03 7.91 -11.70
CA ALA A 338 -11.75 7.25 -12.97
C ALA A 338 -12.99 7.23 -13.89
N GLU A 339 -14.16 6.97 -13.31
CA GLU A 339 -15.43 6.93 -14.02
C GLU A 339 -15.83 8.31 -14.58
N GLU A 340 -15.69 9.38 -13.78
CA GLU A 340 -15.99 10.74 -14.26
C GLU A 340 -14.99 11.19 -15.34
N CYS A 341 -13.73 10.77 -15.28
CA CYS A 341 -12.77 10.98 -16.37
C CYS A 341 -13.26 10.33 -17.67
N ARG A 342 -13.70 9.08 -17.61
CA ARG A 342 -14.19 8.31 -18.76
C ARG A 342 -15.43 8.94 -19.37
N LYS A 343 -16.38 9.38 -18.53
CA LYS A 343 -17.61 10.07 -18.97
C LYS A 343 -17.36 11.37 -19.71
N ILE A 344 -16.30 12.13 -19.38
CA ILE A 344 -15.93 13.32 -20.16
C ILE A 344 -15.68 12.96 -21.62
N GLY A 345 -14.99 11.83 -21.88
CA GLY A 345 -14.74 11.32 -23.22
C GLY A 345 -16.03 10.91 -23.94
N GLU A 346 -16.91 10.20 -23.25
CA GLU A 346 -18.21 9.80 -23.79
C GLU A 346 -19.08 11.00 -24.16
N ILE A 347 -19.24 11.97 -23.26
CA ILE A 347 -20.02 13.18 -23.54
C ILE A 347 -19.40 13.97 -24.69
N SER A 348 -18.07 14.08 -24.73
CA SER A 348 -17.36 14.76 -25.83
C SER A 348 -17.62 14.10 -27.19
N TYR A 349 -17.79 12.77 -27.21
CA TYR A 349 -18.17 12.02 -28.40
C TYR A 349 -19.64 12.22 -28.79
N MET A 350 -20.54 12.31 -27.82
CA MET A 350 -21.99 12.47 -28.02
C MET A 350 -22.43 13.88 -28.42
N ILE A 351 -21.55 14.88 -28.33
CA ILE A 351 -21.79 16.22 -28.88
C ILE A 351 -22.04 16.10 -30.39
N GLU A 352 -22.87 16.99 -30.94
CA GLU A 352 -23.10 17.10 -32.39
C GLU A 352 -21.88 17.71 -33.12
N TRP A 353 -20.69 17.13 -32.93
CA TRP A 353 -19.40 17.60 -33.43
C TRP A 353 -19.37 17.76 -34.95
N TYR A 354 -20.29 17.10 -35.66
CA TYR A 354 -20.51 17.27 -37.10
C TYR A 354 -20.94 18.72 -37.47
N ARG A 355 -21.61 19.45 -36.55
CA ARG A 355 -21.98 20.86 -36.69
C ARG A 355 -20.82 21.85 -36.46
N LEU A 356 -19.70 21.39 -35.91
CA LEU A 356 -18.51 22.24 -35.70
C LEU A 356 -17.73 22.40 -37.02
N SER A 357 -17.19 23.59 -37.30
CA SER A 357 -16.44 23.86 -38.54
C SER A 357 -14.92 23.65 -38.39
N GLY A 358 -14.30 23.05 -39.41
CA GLY A 358 -12.83 22.96 -39.56
C GLY A 358 -12.09 22.37 -38.36
N ASN A 359 -11.02 23.04 -37.93
CA ASN A 359 -10.11 22.61 -36.86
C ASN A 359 -10.77 22.50 -35.48
N LYS A 360 -12.00 22.98 -35.29
CA LYS A 360 -12.72 22.92 -34.01
C LYS A 360 -13.09 21.48 -33.61
N LYS A 361 -13.25 20.60 -34.60
CA LYS A 361 -13.49 19.15 -34.38
C LYS A 361 -12.29 18.47 -33.70
N LEU A 362 -11.07 18.94 -33.97
CA LEU A 362 -9.85 18.39 -33.36
C LEU A 362 -9.84 18.58 -31.83
N CYS A 363 -10.49 19.63 -31.32
CA CYS A 363 -10.58 19.86 -29.87
C CYS A 363 -11.39 18.76 -29.17
N CYS A 364 -12.49 18.30 -29.76
CA CYS A 364 -13.26 17.16 -29.23
C CYS A 364 -12.41 15.89 -29.22
N ILE A 365 -11.63 15.63 -30.28
CA ILE A 365 -10.72 14.48 -30.35
C ILE A 365 -9.66 14.55 -29.26
N LEU A 366 -9.06 15.72 -29.03
CA LEU A 366 -8.08 15.92 -27.95
C LEU A 366 -8.69 15.71 -26.56
N ILE A 367 -9.92 16.18 -26.32
CA ILE A 367 -10.61 15.96 -25.05
C ILE A 367 -10.89 14.46 -24.84
N ILE A 368 -11.31 13.74 -25.88
CA ILE A 368 -11.51 12.28 -25.85
C ILE A 368 -10.18 11.54 -25.59
N ALA A 369 -9.11 11.93 -26.27
CA ALA A 369 -7.80 11.33 -26.07
C ALA A 369 -7.28 11.54 -24.63
N MET A 370 -7.42 12.76 -24.11
CA MET A 370 -6.96 13.10 -22.75
C MET A 370 -7.81 12.47 -21.65
N SER A 371 -9.13 12.32 -21.85
CA SER A 371 -10.02 11.63 -20.89
C SER A 371 -9.70 10.13 -20.77
N ASN A 372 -9.28 9.50 -21.87
CA ASN A 372 -8.85 8.10 -21.85
C ASN A 372 -7.45 7.88 -21.24
N CYS A 373 -6.61 8.93 -21.22
CA CYS A 373 -5.25 8.88 -20.69
C CYS A 373 -5.12 9.56 -19.32
N SER A 374 -6.23 9.86 -18.65
CA SER A 374 -6.22 10.69 -17.45
C SER A 374 -5.51 10.02 -16.26
N VAL A 375 -5.04 10.86 -15.34
CA VAL A 375 -4.41 10.45 -14.07
C VAL A 375 -5.42 9.62 -13.26
N GLN A 376 -5.04 8.40 -12.90
CA GLN A 376 -5.81 7.54 -11.99
C GLN A 376 -5.26 7.70 -10.58
N LEU A 377 -6.14 7.61 -9.57
CA LEU A 377 -5.68 7.62 -8.18
C LEU A 377 -5.03 6.27 -7.84
N THR A 378 -3.83 6.30 -7.26
CA THR A 378 -3.05 5.09 -6.95
C THR A 378 -2.55 5.07 -5.51
N ALA A 379 -2.36 3.87 -4.98
CA ALA A 379 -1.62 3.62 -3.76
C ALA A 379 -0.15 3.35 -4.12
N GLY A 380 0.72 4.31 -3.83
CA GLY A 380 2.17 4.15 -3.94
C GLY A 380 2.69 3.97 -5.37
N ASN A 381 1.93 4.32 -6.41
CA ASN A 381 2.17 3.96 -7.82
C ASN A 381 2.24 2.45 -8.10
N ILE A 382 1.81 1.62 -7.14
CA ILE A 382 1.85 0.16 -7.23
C ILE A 382 0.46 -0.40 -7.52
N VAL A 383 -0.56 0.15 -6.85
CA VAL A 383 -1.94 -0.36 -6.92
C VAL A 383 -2.88 0.75 -7.35
N LYS A 384 -3.67 0.51 -8.41
CA LYS A 384 -4.75 1.43 -8.81
C LYS A 384 -5.91 1.32 -7.83
N LEU A 385 -6.40 2.46 -7.34
CA LEU A 385 -7.55 2.50 -6.45
C LEU A 385 -8.83 2.31 -7.28
N SER A 386 -9.41 1.12 -7.23
CA SER A 386 -10.62 0.76 -7.99
C SER A 386 -11.46 -0.28 -7.25
N ILE A 387 -12.73 -0.43 -7.65
CA ILE A 387 -13.62 -1.46 -7.10
C ILE A 387 -13.12 -2.87 -7.44
N SER A 388 -12.47 -3.05 -8.59
CA SER A 388 -11.85 -4.33 -8.97
C SER A 388 -10.73 -4.73 -8.00
N THR A 389 -9.83 -3.80 -7.68
CA THR A 389 -8.79 -3.99 -6.66
C THR A 389 -9.38 -4.36 -5.31
N PHE A 390 -10.46 -3.69 -4.89
CA PHE A 390 -11.15 -4.03 -3.64
C PHE A 390 -11.75 -5.44 -3.66
N SER A 391 -12.33 -5.85 -4.79
CA SER A 391 -12.93 -7.19 -4.94
C SER A 391 -11.88 -8.29 -4.87
N GLU A 392 -10.72 -8.08 -5.50
CA GLU A 392 -9.55 -8.95 -5.40
C GLU A 392 -8.98 -8.98 -3.98
N TYR A 393 -8.88 -7.83 -3.34
CA TYR A 393 -8.49 -7.68 -1.94
C TYR A 393 -9.39 -8.52 -1.02
N GLN A 394 -10.72 -8.36 -1.13
CA GLN A 394 -11.68 -9.17 -0.36
C GLN A 394 -11.58 -10.66 -0.65
N ARG A 395 -11.27 -11.05 -1.88
CA ARG A 395 -11.06 -12.46 -2.26
C ARG A 395 -9.82 -13.02 -1.59
N CYS A 396 -8.72 -12.26 -1.56
CA CYS A 396 -7.49 -12.64 -0.86
C CYS A 396 -7.73 -12.80 0.65
N THR A 397 -8.39 -11.83 1.29
CA THR A 397 -8.71 -11.89 2.73
C THR A 397 -9.58 -13.11 3.07
N ARG A 398 -10.62 -13.37 2.26
CA ARG A 398 -11.47 -14.57 2.43
C ARG A 398 -10.71 -15.87 2.19
N MET A 399 -9.78 -15.90 1.23
CA MET A 399 -8.97 -17.08 0.96
C MET A 399 -8.00 -17.38 2.11
N MET A 400 -7.35 -16.35 2.66
CA MET A 400 -6.49 -16.47 3.84
C MET A 400 -7.29 -17.01 5.05
N GLN A 401 -8.47 -16.44 5.33
CA GLN A 401 -9.34 -16.94 6.40
C GLN A 401 -9.84 -18.37 6.14
N LYS A 402 -10.14 -18.73 4.89
CA LYS A 402 -10.60 -20.09 4.53
C LYS A 402 -9.49 -21.13 4.66
N LEU A 403 -8.25 -20.76 4.39
CA LEU A 403 -7.07 -21.61 4.62
C LEU A 403 -6.84 -21.81 6.12
N GLU A 404 -7.03 -20.77 6.93
CA GLU A 404 -6.85 -20.80 8.38
C GLU A 404 -7.96 -21.60 9.09
N THR A 405 -9.22 -21.41 8.70
CA THR A 405 -10.39 -22.16 9.22
C THR A 405 -10.39 -23.62 8.80
N LYS A 406 -9.96 -23.94 7.56
CA LYS A 406 -9.73 -25.35 7.18
C LYS A 406 -8.54 -25.95 7.92
N GLY A 407 -7.49 -25.18 8.16
CA GLY A 407 -6.36 -25.60 8.99
C GLY A 407 -6.81 -25.99 10.40
N THR A 408 -7.67 -25.18 11.03
CA THR A 408 -8.20 -25.41 12.38
C THR A 408 -9.32 -26.46 12.44
N SER A 409 -10.23 -26.52 11.46
CA SER A 409 -11.31 -27.53 11.43
C SER A 409 -10.80 -28.94 11.11
N CYS A 410 -9.77 -29.06 10.27
CA CYS A 410 -9.13 -30.33 9.96
C CYS A 410 -8.29 -30.84 11.15
N LEU A 411 -7.87 -29.96 12.06
CA LEU A 411 -7.25 -30.30 13.34
C LEU A 411 -8.27 -30.71 14.42
N ALA A 412 -9.51 -30.22 14.36
CA ALA A 412 -10.54 -30.50 15.36
C ALA A 412 -11.39 -31.76 15.09
N THR A 413 -11.30 -32.36 13.89
CA THR A 413 -12.14 -33.52 13.47
C THR A 413 -11.35 -34.80 13.19
N MET A 414 -10.07 -34.85 13.54
CA MET A 414 -9.25 -36.07 13.39
C MET A 414 -9.51 -37.04 14.56
N ASP A 415 -10.64 -37.73 14.48
CA ASP A 415 -10.98 -38.89 15.32
C ASP A 415 -10.56 -40.21 14.65
N HIS A 416 -10.35 -41.25 15.47
CA HIS A 416 -9.48 -42.41 15.25
C HIS A 416 -9.83 -43.40 14.10
N ASP A 417 -10.98 -43.26 13.44
CA ASP A 417 -11.51 -44.25 12.47
C ASP A 417 -11.13 -44.02 10.99
N TYR A 418 -10.58 -42.86 10.62
CA TYR A 418 -10.29 -42.52 9.22
C TYR A 418 -9.02 -43.18 8.65
N ILE A 419 -8.11 -43.63 9.52
CA ILE A 419 -6.81 -44.22 9.13
C ILE A 419 -7.00 -45.62 8.50
N GLY A 420 -8.05 -46.36 8.87
CA GLY A 420 -8.34 -47.69 8.32
C GLY A 420 -8.84 -47.67 6.87
N ASN A 421 -9.76 -46.75 6.54
CA ASN A 421 -10.39 -46.70 5.22
C ASN A 421 -9.50 -46.04 4.15
N MET A 422 -8.57 -45.16 4.53
CA MET A 422 -7.62 -44.54 3.59
C MET A 422 -6.54 -45.52 3.12
N ASN A 423 -6.19 -46.52 3.93
CA ASN A 423 -5.22 -47.56 3.54
C ASN A 423 -5.79 -48.53 2.49
N LEU A 424 -7.11 -48.74 2.48
CA LEU A 424 -7.80 -49.57 1.49
C LEU A 424 -7.87 -48.87 0.12
N SER A 425 -8.16 -47.57 0.06
CA SER A 425 -8.21 -46.85 -1.23
C SER A 425 -6.84 -46.73 -1.90
N ILE A 426 -5.75 -46.60 -1.12
CA ILE A 426 -4.37 -46.54 -1.62
C ILE A 426 -3.90 -47.87 -2.23
N GLN A 427 -4.41 -49.01 -1.76
CA GLN A 427 -4.08 -50.33 -2.34
C GLN A 427 -4.71 -50.53 -3.73
N TRP A 428 -5.95 -50.07 -3.93
CA TRP A 428 -6.62 -50.14 -5.23
C TRP A 428 -5.94 -49.25 -6.28
N THR A 429 -5.51 -48.06 -5.89
CA THR A 429 -4.76 -47.13 -6.75
C THR A 429 -3.38 -47.69 -7.13
N ARG A 430 -2.75 -48.47 -6.23
CA ARG A 430 -1.49 -49.20 -6.49
C ARG A 430 -1.61 -50.34 -7.51
N TRP A 431 -2.76 -51.01 -7.60
CA TRP A 431 -2.98 -52.13 -8.52
C TRP A 431 -3.30 -51.67 -9.96
N ILE A 432 -3.94 -50.52 -10.11
CA ILE A 432 -4.33 -49.96 -11.41
C ILE A 432 -3.16 -49.27 -12.14
N LEU A 433 -2.20 -48.68 -11.41
CA LEU A 433 -1.13 -47.83 -11.97
C LEU A 433 0.20 -48.56 -12.26
N LYS A 434 0.35 -49.82 -11.87
CA LYS A 434 1.54 -50.63 -12.18
C LYS A 434 1.67 -51.06 -13.64
N PRO A 435 0.58 -51.38 -14.38
CA PRO A 435 0.69 -51.79 -15.78
C PRO A 435 0.91 -50.64 -16.78
N THR A 436 0.64 -49.38 -16.39
CA THR A 436 0.67 -48.22 -17.31
C THR A 436 2.03 -47.54 -17.41
N GLY A 437 3.06 -47.99 -16.67
CA GLY A 437 4.42 -47.46 -16.79
C GLY A 437 4.60 -46.00 -16.33
N VAL A 438 3.57 -45.36 -15.76
CA VAL A 438 3.61 -43.98 -15.24
C VAL A 438 4.32 -43.88 -13.88
N TRP A 439 4.74 -45.02 -13.31
CA TRP A 439 5.57 -45.00 -12.12
C TRP A 439 7.06 -45.09 -12.47
N PRO A 440 7.71 -43.93 -12.64
CA PRO A 440 9.02 -43.75 -12.00
C PRO A 440 9.23 -42.35 -11.39
N ASN A 441 9.77 -42.37 -10.17
CA ASN A 441 10.83 -41.53 -9.60
C ASN A 441 10.97 -40.05 -10.02
N ALA A 442 10.94 -39.20 -9.00
CA ALA A 442 11.53 -37.84 -8.91
C ALA A 442 10.63 -36.61 -9.06
N LEU A 443 9.34 -36.69 -8.72
CA LEU A 443 8.62 -35.53 -8.21
C LEU A 443 7.99 -35.82 -6.84
N ASP A 444 8.17 -34.84 -5.96
CA ASP A 444 7.49 -34.61 -4.68
C ASP A 444 7.80 -35.54 -3.49
N THR A 445 9.04 -35.45 -3.00
CA THR A 445 9.36 -35.73 -1.58
C THR A 445 9.70 -34.47 -0.77
N SER A 446 9.98 -33.32 -1.38
CA SER A 446 10.34 -32.09 -0.67
C SER A 446 9.13 -31.27 -0.19
N SER A 447 8.12 -31.09 -1.04
CA SER A 447 6.88 -30.35 -0.74
C SER A 447 6.05 -31.04 0.35
N LEU A 448 5.91 -32.37 0.26
CA LEU A 448 5.19 -33.18 1.25
C LEU A 448 5.93 -33.29 2.59
N ALA A 449 7.27 -33.33 2.59
CA ALA A 449 8.09 -33.39 3.80
C ALA A 449 8.05 -32.09 4.60
N VAL A 450 8.02 -30.94 3.93
CA VAL A 450 7.89 -29.62 4.57
C VAL A 450 6.51 -29.47 5.23
N PHE A 451 5.45 -29.89 4.55
CA PHE A 451 4.08 -29.81 5.06
C PHE A 451 3.85 -30.76 6.26
N THR A 452 4.38 -31.99 6.17
CA THR A 452 4.30 -32.98 7.25
C THR A 452 5.15 -32.62 8.48
N TRP A 453 6.27 -31.90 8.30
CA TRP A 453 7.07 -31.40 9.42
C TRP A 453 6.46 -30.16 10.07
N PHE A 454 5.93 -29.20 9.29
CA PHE A 454 5.22 -28.02 9.80
C PHE A 454 4.03 -28.41 10.70
N SER A 455 3.34 -29.50 10.36
CA SER A 455 2.26 -30.08 11.17
C SER A 455 2.73 -30.65 12.53
N LYS A 456 4.00 -31.06 12.65
CA LYS A 456 4.53 -31.84 13.79
C LYS A 456 5.30 -31.04 14.83
N VAL A 457 5.65 -29.78 14.55
CA VAL A 457 6.30 -28.88 15.53
C VAL A 457 5.27 -28.48 16.60
N LYS A 458 5.44 -28.84 17.87
CA LYS A 458 4.46 -28.50 18.93
C LYS A 458 4.52 -27.05 19.40
N ASP A 459 5.63 -26.37 19.14
CA ASP A 459 5.92 -25.03 19.63
C ASP A 459 5.69 -23.96 18.53
N VAL A 460 4.83 -22.99 18.84
CA VAL A 460 4.44 -21.89 17.95
C VAL A 460 5.66 -21.05 17.52
N TYR A 461 6.62 -20.84 18.43
CA TYR A 461 7.85 -20.10 18.16
C TYR A 461 8.69 -20.74 17.04
N ASN A 462 8.84 -22.06 17.08
CA ASN A 462 9.58 -22.80 16.07
C ASN A 462 8.84 -22.90 14.72
N ARG A 463 7.50 -22.88 14.73
CA ARG A 463 6.69 -22.80 13.49
C ARG A 463 6.86 -21.44 12.79
N ILE A 464 6.82 -20.35 13.56
CA ILE A 464 6.99 -18.98 13.03
C ILE A 464 8.43 -18.80 12.49
N LYS A 465 9.43 -19.45 13.11
CA LYS A 465 10.85 -19.33 12.71
C LYS A 465 11.10 -19.94 11.34
N LEU A 466 10.34 -20.99 11.03
CA LEU A 466 10.42 -21.70 9.77
C LEU A 466 9.63 -21.00 8.65
N PHE A 467 8.68 -20.13 8.99
CA PHE A 467 7.79 -19.51 8.03
C PHE A 467 8.51 -18.58 7.05
N GLY A 468 9.43 -17.74 7.56
CA GLY A 468 10.21 -16.84 6.71
C GLY A 468 11.06 -17.59 5.67
N PRO A 469 11.90 -18.56 6.09
CA PRO A 469 12.66 -19.37 5.16
C PRO A 469 11.78 -20.19 4.19
N LEU A 470 10.62 -20.68 4.63
CA LEU A 470 9.65 -21.36 3.77
C LEU A 470 9.05 -20.41 2.71
N SER A 471 8.65 -19.21 3.12
CA SER A 471 8.16 -18.16 2.23
C SER A 471 9.21 -17.78 1.19
N PHE A 472 10.48 -17.70 1.59
CA PHE A 472 11.60 -17.47 0.67
C PHE A 472 11.74 -18.58 -0.38
N CYS A 473 11.63 -19.85 0.01
CA CYS A 473 11.66 -20.97 -0.93
C CYS A 473 10.48 -20.93 -1.91
N VAL A 474 9.27 -20.66 -1.42
CA VAL A 474 8.07 -20.53 -2.26
C VAL A 474 8.22 -19.36 -3.24
N MET A 475 8.73 -18.21 -2.79
CA MET A 475 9.03 -17.07 -3.67
C MET A 475 10.05 -17.44 -4.74
N ALA A 476 11.17 -18.07 -4.37
CA ALA A 476 12.22 -18.43 -5.31
C ALA A 476 11.69 -19.41 -6.38
N PHE A 477 10.84 -20.35 -5.98
CA PHE A 477 10.16 -21.27 -6.88
C PHE A 477 9.23 -20.53 -7.86
N LEU A 478 8.39 -19.63 -7.37
CA LEU A 478 7.52 -18.80 -8.21
C LEU A 478 8.33 -17.93 -9.18
N LYS A 479 9.40 -17.28 -8.69
CA LYS A 479 10.30 -16.46 -9.51
C LYS A 479 11.10 -17.26 -10.54
N TYR A 480 11.29 -18.56 -10.33
CA TYR A 480 11.92 -19.42 -11.32
C TYR A 480 10.95 -19.76 -12.46
N HIS A 481 9.70 -20.10 -12.11
CA HIS A 481 8.71 -20.51 -13.10
C HIS A 481 8.10 -19.35 -13.88
N LEU A 482 7.92 -18.19 -13.26
CA LEU A 482 7.33 -17.02 -13.91
C LEU A 482 8.07 -16.58 -15.20
N PRO A 483 9.41 -16.41 -15.20
CA PRO A 483 10.16 -16.11 -16.42
C PRO A 483 10.12 -17.22 -17.46
N ILE A 484 10.02 -18.49 -17.05
CA ILE A 484 9.92 -19.63 -17.97
C ILE A 484 8.59 -19.60 -18.71
N PHE A 485 7.49 -19.30 -18.02
CA PHE A 485 6.18 -19.13 -18.66
C PHE A 485 6.14 -17.96 -19.64
N HIS A 486 7.00 -16.96 -19.45
CA HIS A 486 7.11 -15.78 -20.31
C HIS A 486 8.40 -15.77 -21.16
N GLU A 487 9.03 -16.92 -21.42
CA GLU A 487 10.30 -16.97 -22.15
C GLU A 487 10.23 -16.29 -23.51
N ASP A 488 9.15 -16.54 -24.26
CA ASP A 488 8.92 -15.94 -25.57
C ASP A 488 8.79 -14.40 -25.50
N ASP A 489 8.06 -13.91 -24.49
CA ASP A 489 7.87 -12.47 -24.28
C ASP A 489 9.22 -11.80 -23.88
N ILE A 490 10.03 -12.45 -23.02
CA ILE A 490 11.37 -11.98 -22.63
C ILE A 490 12.31 -11.95 -23.83
N ARG A 491 12.30 -13.01 -24.64
CA ARG A 491 13.11 -13.11 -25.86
C ARG A 491 12.78 -11.98 -26.82
N GLU A 492 11.50 -11.65 -26.97
CA GLU A 492 11.05 -10.53 -27.78
C GLU A 492 11.51 -9.18 -27.22
N CYS A 493 11.45 -8.98 -25.90
CA CYS A 493 12.00 -7.79 -25.25
C CYS A 493 13.51 -7.62 -25.54
N VAL A 494 14.30 -8.69 -25.43
CA VAL A 494 15.74 -8.65 -25.68
C VAL A 494 16.04 -8.34 -27.15
N LYS A 495 15.35 -8.99 -28.08
CA LYS A 495 15.48 -8.69 -29.52
C LYS A 495 15.16 -7.23 -29.83
N ARG A 496 14.16 -6.67 -29.15
CA ARG A 496 13.78 -5.28 -29.33
C ARG A 496 14.83 -4.31 -28.82
N ILE A 497 15.41 -4.58 -27.65
CA ILE A 497 16.55 -3.81 -27.14
C ILE A 497 17.71 -3.86 -28.14
N GLU A 498 18.06 -5.04 -28.65
CA GLU A 498 19.11 -5.20 -29.65
C GLU A 498 18.82 -4.39 -30.93
N TRP A 499 17.58 -4.44 -31.41
CA TRP A 499 17.12 -3.66 -32.56
C TRP A 499 17.23 -2.15 -32.29
N ASP A 500 16.85 -1.67 -31.11
CA ASP A 500 16.96 -0.26 -30.74
C ASP A 500 18.43 0.20 -30.78
N TRP A 501 19.35 -0.60 -30.21
CA TRP A 501 20.79 -0.29 -30.23
C TRP A 501 21.38 -0.25 -31.64
N LYS A 502 20.92 -1.11 -32.56
CA LYS A 502 21.38 -1.13 -33.95
C LYS A 502 20.88 0.06 -34.77
N ASN A 503 19.70 0.61 -34.44
CA ASN A 503 19.05 1.65 -35.22
C ASN A 503 19.29 3.08 -34.69
N VAL A 504 20.00 3.24 -33.58
CA VAL A 504 20.38 4.56 -33.07
C VAL A 504 21.52 5.13 -33.92
N THR A 505 21.17 6.03 -34.84
CA THR A 505 22.12 6.66 -35.78
C THR A 505 22.77 7.91 -35.21
N TYR A 506 22.10 8.63 -34.30
CA TYR A 506 22.58 9.92 -33.79
C TYR A 506 23.46 9.78 -32.55
N ILE A 507 24.57 10.52 -32.54
CA ILE A 507 25.62 10.38 -31.51
C ILE A 507 25.14 10.80 -30.12
N GLN A 508 24.34 11.88 -29.99
CA GLN A 508 23.85 12.31 -28.67
C GLN A 508 22.81 11.34 -28.09
N ASP A 509 21.98 10.74 -28.94
CA ASP A 509 20.96 9.78 -28.51
C ASP A 509 21.64 8.48 -28.04
N ARG A 510 22.70 8.07 -28.73
CA ARG A 510 23.57 6.96 -28.30
C ARG A 510 24.26 7.25 -26.96
N GLN A 511 24.75 8.48 -26.73
CA GLN A 511 25.36 8.87 -25.45
C GLN A 511 24.34 8.84 -24.29
N LEU A 512 23.11 9.29 -24.53
CA LEU A 512 22.02 9.17 -23.57
C LEU A 512 21.76 7.69 -23.23
N MET A 513 21.61 6.83 -24.24
CA MET A 513 21.40 5.39 -24.02
C MET A 513 22.55 4.72 -23.27
N ILE A 514 23.82 5.06 -23.56
CA ILE A 514 25.00 4.55 -22.84
C ILE A 514 24.98 4.99 -21.37
N THR A 515 24.59 6.24 -21.10
CA THR A 515 24.51 6.77 -19.74
C THR A 515 23.49 5.98 -18.90
N TYR A 516 22.29 5.75 -19.45
CA TYR A 516 21.28 4.93 -18.78
C TYR A 516 21.70 3.47 -18.67
N ALA A 517 22.28 2.86 -19.70
CA ALA A 517 22.79 1.49 -19.62
C ALA A 517 23.87 1.32 -18.53
N ASN A 518 24.76 2.30 -18.36
CA ASN A 518 25.76 2.32 -17.29
C ASN A 518 25.11 2.48 -15.91
N PHE A 519 24.07 3.30 -15.79
CA PHE A 519 23.27 3.41 -14.57
C PHE A 519 22.61 2.07 -14.22
N GLY A 520 21.97 1.40 -15.19
CA GLY A 520 21.37 0.08 -15.01
C GLY A 520 22.40 -0.98 -14.60
N ARG A 521 23.59 -0.98 -15.21
CA ARG A 521 24.70 -1.88 -14.83
C ARG A 521 25.14 -1.66 -13.37
N LYS A 522 25.31 -0.41 -12.95
CA LYS A 522 25.66 -0.08 -11.55
C LYS A 522 24.55 -0.54 -10.59
N LEU A 523 23.30 -0.33 -10.95
CA LEU A 523 22.14 -0.78 -10.15
C LEU A 523 22.15 -2.30 -9.97
N VAL A 524 22.36 -3.07 -11.05
CA VAL A 524 22.47 -4.53 -10.99
C VAL A 524 23.62 -4.99 -10.09
N VAL A 525 24.79 -4.37 -10.19
CA VAL A 525 25.96 -4.71 -9.35
C VAL A 525 25.67 -4.43 -7.87
N ILE A 526 25.05 -3.30 -7.55
CA ILE A 526 24.68 -2.95 -6.17
C ILE A 526 23.65 -3.96 -5.62
N CYS A 527 22.61 -4.27 -6.39
CA CYS A 527 21.60 -5.25 -6.00
C CYS A 527 22.23 -6.64 -5.78
N ALA A 528 23.10 -7.09 -6.69
CA ALA A 528 23.81 -8.35 -6.55
C ALA A 528 24.68 -8.38 -5.29
N PHE A 529 25.46 -7.32 -5.03
CA PHE A 529 26.28 -7.21 -3.82
C PHE A 529 25.45 -7.40 -2.55
N PHE A 530 24.34 -6.68 -2.40
CA PHE A 530 23.48 -6.81 -1.23
C PHE A 530 22.84 -8.21 -1.13
N MET A 531 22.34 -8.78 -2.23
CA MET A 531 21.75 -10.12 -2.22
C MET A 531 22.76 -11.21 -1.84
N TYR A 532 23.95 -11.23 -2.45
CA TYR A 532 24.98 -12.22 -2.14
C TYR A 532 25.63 -11.99 -0.77
N SER A 533 25.69 -10.74 -0.28
CA SER A 533 26.10 -10.48 1.09
C SER A 533 25.12 -11.10 2.09
N GLY A 534 23.80 -10.94 1.88
CA GLY A 534 22.77 -11.55 2.71
C GLY A 534 22.85 -13.08 2.73
N PHE A 535 23.18 -13.70 1.59
CA PHE A 535 23.47 -15.12 1.50
C PHE A 535 24.64 -15.54 2.38
N ALA A 536 25.80 -14.87 2.21
CA ALA A 536 27.00 -15.20 2.96
C ALA A 536 26.76 -15.05 4.47
N PHE A 537 26.03 -14.03 4.91
CA PHE A 537 25.67 -13.88 6.32
C PHE A 537 24.73 -15.00 6.79
N TYR A 538 23.64 -15.26 6.07
CA TYR A 538 22.59 -16.16 6.55
C TYR A 538 22.96 -17.65 6.44
N TYR A 539 23.56 -18.08 5.33
CA TYR A 539 23.87 -19.48 5.05
C TYR A 539 25.25 -19.93 5.52
N ILE A 540 26.19 -19.00 5.70
CA ILE A 540 27.59 -19.32 6.04
C ILE A 540 27.93 -18.76 7.43
N ALA A 541 27.82 -17.45 7.63
CA ALA A 541 28.30 -16.81 8.86
C ALA A 541 27.50 -17.25 10.10
N ILE A 542 26.16 -17.31 10.03
CA ILE A 542 25.31 -17.71 11.17
C ILE A 542 25.54 -19.17 11.60
N PRO A 543 25.52 -20.18 10.72
CA PRO A 543 25.79 -21.56 11.13
C PRO A 543 27.19 -21.76 11.70
N ILE A 544 28.19 -21.05 11.16
CA ILE A 544 29.57 -21.10 11.67
C ILE A 544 29.67 -20.43 13.04
N SER A 545 29.01 -19.29 13.26
CA SER A 545 29.07 -18.56 14.53
C SER A 545 28.35 -19.27 15.68
N VAL A 546 27.31 -20.05 15.39
CA VAL A 546 26.60 -20.87 16.38
C VAL A 546 27.41 -22.10 16.83
N GLY A 547 28.37 -22.56 16.02
CA GLY A 547 29.24 -23.68 16.36
C GLY A 547 28.53 -25.05 16.38
N ARG A 548 29.20 -26.10 16.88
CA ARG A 548 28.62 -27.45 16.97
C ARG A 548 27.78 -27.58 18.24
N ILE A 549 26.52 -27.98 18.10
CA ILE A 549 25.57 -28.16 19.20
C ILE A 549 25.54 -29.65 19.63
N PRO A 550 25.53 -29.98 20.93
CA PRO A 550 25.38 -31.35 21.41
C PRO A 550 23.97 -31.89 21.13
N ALA A 551 23.87 -33.14 20.67
CA ALA A 551 22.62 -33.81 20.44
C ALA A 551 21.99 -34.28 21.76
N GLU A 552 20.72 -33.91 22.01
CA GLU A 552 19.97 -34.43 23.16
C GLU A 552 19.95 -35.97 23.15
N GLY A 553 20.49 -36.58 24.20
CA GLY A 553 20.56 -38.03 24.40
C GLY A 553 21.76 -38.74 23.77
N ALA A 554 22.75 -38.04 23.21
CA ALA A 554 23.97 -38.65 22.66
C ALA A 554 25.25 -37.80 22.83
N ASN A 555 26.41 -38.44 22.99
CA ASN A 555 27.74 -37.79 23.03
C ASN A 555 28.22 -37.37 21.61
N MET A 556 27.39 -36.66 20.85
CA MET A 556 27.69 -36.24 19.49
C MET A 556 27.35 -34.76 19.30
N THR A 557 28.18 -34.05 18.54
CA THR A 557 28.00 -32.62 18.24
C THR A 557 27.87 -32.41 16.73
N PHE A 558 26.89 -31.64 16.28
CA PHE A 558 26.65 -31.37 14.86
C PHE A 558 26.50 -29.87 14.59
N ILE A 559 26.79 -29.44 13.37
CA ILE A 559 26.56 -28.05 12.93
C ILE A 559 25.07 -27.93 12.57
N PRO A 560 24.31 -27.00 13.17
CA PRO A 560 22.91 -26.83 12.84
C PRO A 560 22.73 -26.42 11.38
N ALA A 561 21.92 -27.17 10.64
CA ALA A 561 21.51 -26.80 9.29
C ALA A 561 20.63 -25.55 9.33
N VAL A 562 20.77 -24.68 8.33
CA VAL A 562 19.97 -23.44 8.19
C VAL A 562 18.48 -23.77 8.13
N TYR A 563 18.13 -24.87 7.46
CA TYR A 563 16.79 -25.44 7.44
C TYR A 563 16.79 -26.78 8.18
N PRO A 564 15.94 -26.95 9.21
CA PRO A 564 15.82 -28.21 9.93
C PRO A 564 15.28 -29.31 8.98
N PHE A 565 15.99 -30.43 8.92
CA PHE A 565 15.61 -31.59 8.10
C PHE A 565 14.82 -32.61 8.93
N SER A 566 13.85 -33.28 8.32
CA SER A 566 13.02 -34.24 9.04
C SER A 566 13.81 -35.49 9.43
N ARG A 567 13.86 -35.80 10.74
CA ARG A 567 14.46 -37.02 11.30
C ARG A 567 13.85 -38.32 10.77
N VAL A 568 12.65 -38.26 10.20
CA VAL A 568 11.94 -39.40 9.61
C VAL A 568 12.57 -39.82 8.28
N ILE A 569 13.20 -38.88 7.57
CA ILE A 569 13.79 -39.12 6.25
C ILE A 569 15.29 -39.42 6.41
N VAL A 570 16.02 -38.55 7.11
CA VAL A 570 17.47 -38.66 7.32
C VAL A 570 17.85 -38.00 8.66
N ASP A 571 18.62 -38.70 9.51
CA ASP A 571 19.12 -38.12 10.77
C ASP A 571 20.42 -37.33 10.52
N THR A 572 20.30 -36.00 10.48
CA THR A 572 21.40 -35.07 10.21
C THR A 572 22.34 -34.87 11.40
N ARG A 573 22.17 -35.58 12.52
CA ARG A 573 23.09 -35.49 13.66
C ARG A 573 24.39 -36.25 13.46
N TYR A 574 24.41 -37.17 12.49
CA TYR A 574 25.56 -38.03 12.20
C TYR A 574 26.42 -37.45 11.07
N SER A 575 27.75 -37.52 11.22
CA SER A 575 28.70 -37.29 10.12
C SER A 575 28.84 -38.60 9.31
N PRO A 576 28.92 -38.55 7.96
CA PRO A 576 29.05 -37.38 7.07
C PRO A 576 27.71 -36.78 6.61
N VAL A 577 26.58 -37.35 7.03
CA VAL A 577 25.23 -36.97 6.55
C VAL A 577 24.92 -35.48 6.80
N ASN A 578 25.32 -34.95 7.96
CA ASN A 578 25.17 -33.52 8.27
C ASN A 578 25.88 -32.62 7.26
N GLU A 579 27.11 -32.97 6.91
CA GLU A 579 27.97 -32.20 5.99
C GLU A 579 27.37 -32.22 4.57
N ILE A 580 26.89 -33.39 4.13
CA ILE A 580 26.21 -33.54 2.83
C ILE A 580 24.95 -32.68 2.77
N VAL A 581 24.08 -32.74 3.80
CA VAL A 581 22.83 -31.95 3.83
C VAL A 581 23.12 -30.46 3.92
N PHE A 582 24.12 -30.05 4.69
CA PHE A 582 24.57 -28.67 4.77
C PHE A 582 25.08 -28.15 3.40
N SER A 583 25.93 -28.91 2.73
CA SER A 583 26.42 -28.57 1.38
C SER A 583 25.27 -28.48 0.36
N LEU A 584 24.30 -29.40 0.41
CA LEU A 584 23.13 -29.35 -0.45
C LEU A 584 22.25 -28.12 -0.19
N GLN A 585 22.03 -27.75 1.07
CA GLN A 585 21.29 -26.53 1.42
C GLN A 585 22.02 -25.25 0.97
N LEU A 586 23.36 -25.24 1.05
CA LEU A 586 24.18 -24.12 0.59
C LEU A 586 24.11 -23.97 -0.94
N MET A 587 24.18 -25.08 -1.68
CA MET A 587 23.97 -25.09 -3.14
C MET A 587 22.55 -24.63 -3.51
N ALA A 588 21.53 -25.16 -2.84
CA ALA A 588 20.13 -24.77 -3.07
C ALA A 588 19.89 -23.29 -2.77
N GLY A 589 20.44 -22.77 -1.67
CA GLY A 589 20.38 -21.35 -1.31
C GLY A 589 21.03 -20.46 -2.37
N CYS A 590 22.24 -20.82 -2.82
CA CYS A 590 22.95 -20.10 -3.88
C CYS A 590 22.14 -20.05 -5.19
N LEU A 591 21.52 -21.18 -5.57
CA LEU A 591 20.64 -21.26 -6.73
C LEU A 591 19.40 -20.35 -6.60
N MET A 592 18.68 -20.41 -5.46
CA MET A 592 17.50 -19.58 -5.21
C MET A 592 17.80 -18.07 -5.27
N LEU A 593 18.96 -17.66 -4.74
CA LEU A 593 19.43 -16.28 -4.79
C LEU A 593 19.87 -15.86 -6.18
N SER A 594 20.54 -16.74 -6.92
CA SER A 594 20.89 -16.51 -8.31
C SER A 594 19.63 -16.24 -9.14
N ILE A 595 18.59 -17.06 -8.99
CA ILE A 595 17.28 -16.89 -9.64
C ILE A 595 16.67 -15.53 -9.29
N THR A 596 16.64 -15.18 -8.01
CA THR A 596 16.11 -13.89 -7.56
C THR A 596 16.89 -12.72 -8.15
N SER A 597 18.23 -12.82 -8.18
CA SER A 597 19.09 -11.78 -8.72
C SER A 597 18.90 -11.56 -10.22
N VAL A 598 18.69 -12.64 -10.98
CA VAL A 598 18.40 -12.58 -12.42
C VAL A 598 17.06 -11.91 -12.67
N ALA A 599 16.03 -12.25 -11.90
CA ALA A 599 14.70 -11.64 -12.02
C ALA A 599 14.73 -10.12 -11.76
N CYS A 600 15.38 -9.69 -10.66
CA CYS A 600 15.53 -8.27 -10.35
C CYS A 600 16.39 -7.54 -11.39
N SER A 601 17.43 -8.19 -11.91
CA SER A 601 18.31 -7.60 -12.93
C SER A 601 17.58 -7.39 -14.25
N LEU A 602 16.74 -8.34 -14.67
CA LEU A 602 15.93 -8.23 -15.87
C LEU A 602 14.97 -7.04 -15.79
N ALA A 603 14.30 -6.87 -14.64
CA ALA A 603 13.43 -5.73 -14.38
C ALA A 603 14.20 -4.39 -14.44
N ALA A 604 15.35 -4.32 -13.77
CA ALA A 604 16.19 -3.12 -13.79
C ALA A 604 16.63 -2.76 -15.22
N VAL A 605 17.06 -3.74 -16.03
CA VAL A 605 17.51 -3.51 -17.41
C VAL A 605 16.37 -3.02 -18.29
N PHE A 606 15.19 -3.65 -18.23
CA PHE A 606 14.05 -3.25 -19.05
C PHE A 606 13.52 -1.86 -18.68
N SER A 607 13.41 -1.56 -17.38
CA SER A 607 12.99 -0.23 -16.91
C SER A 607 13.97 0.85 -17.33
N VAL A 608 15.28 0.64 -17.13
CA VAL A 608 16.30 1.64 -17.44
C VAL A 608 16.44 1.84 -18.96
N HIS A 609 16.33 0.78 -19.77
CA HIS A 609 16.28 0.91 -21.24
C HIS A 609 15.08 1.77 -21.67
N THR A 610 13.90 1.48 -21.12
CA THR A 610 12.68 2.25 -21.40
C THR A 610 12.85 3.73 -21.01
N CYS A 611 13.40 4.01 -19.83
CA CYS A 611 13.70 5.39 -19.40
C CYS A 611 14.68 6.09 -20.34
N GLY A 612 15.72 5.40 -20.81
CA GLY A 612 16.66 5.91 -21.80
C GLY A 612 15.96 6.27 -23.12
N GLN A 613 15.11 5.37 -23.64
CA GLN A 613 14.32 5.59 -24.84
C GLN A 613 13.34 6.77 -24.69
N MET A 614 12.66 6.87 -23.54
CA MET A 614 11.76 7.99 -23.25
C MET A 614 12.52 9.33 -23.21
N LYS A 615 13.75 9.33 -22.70
CA LYS A 615 14.59 10.53 -22.65
C LYS A 615 15.08 10.94 -24.03
N VAL A 616 15.44 9.99 -24.88
CA VAL A 616 15.74 10.22 -26.30
C VAL A 616 14.51 10.81 -27.00
N LEU A 617 13.33 10.23 -26.81
CA LEU A 617 12.08 10.75 -27.36
C LEU A 617 11.77 12.17 -26.88
N MET A 618 11.99 12.46 -25.60
CA MET A 618 11.80 13.80 -25.02
C MET A 618 12.80 14.82 -25.61
N SER A 619 14.04 14.40 -25.89
CA SER A 619 15.01 15.20 -26.63
C SER A 619 14.51 15.53 -28.04
N TRP A 620 13.97 14.53 -28.75
CA TRP A 620 13.40 14.73 -30.09
C TRP A 620 12.18 15.66 -30.06
N LEU A 621 11.37 15.59 -29.01
CA LEU A 621 10.20 16.44 -28.81
C LEU A 621 10.58 17.90 -28.52
N ASN A 622 11.69 18.14 -27.83
CA ASN A 622 12.22 19.49 -27.59
C ASN A 622 12.84 20.11 -28.86
N HIS A 623 13.49 19.30 -29.70
CA HIS A 623 14.05 19.72 -30.99
C HIS A 623 13.05 19.66 -32.15
N LEU A 624 11.77 19.41 -31.85
CA LEU A 624 10.67 19.41 -32.82
C LEU A 624 10.32 20.84 -33.26
N ILE A 625 10.71 21.86 -32.49
CA ILE A 625 10.54 23.28 -32.82
C ILE A 625 11.88 23.88 -33.30
N ASP A 626 12.99 23.54 -32.65
CA ASP A 626 14.33 23.99 -33.02
C ASP A 626 14.96 23.02 -34.03
N TYR A 627 14.96 23.41 -35.31
CA TYR A 627 15.49 22.67 -36.46
C TYR A 627 16.74 21.83 -36.16
N ARG A 628 16.60 20.49 -36.18
CA ARG A 628 17.70 19.52 -36.21
C ARG A 628 17.93 19.09 -37.67
N SER A 629 19.19 19.09 -38.13
CA SER A 629 19.56 18.89 -39.55
C SER A 629 19.32 17.46 -40.09
N ASP A 630 18.95 16.53 -39.21
CA ASP A 630 18.69 15.10 -39.45
C ASP A 630 17.20 14.77 -39.61
N MET A 631 16.29 15.70 -39.31
CA MET A 631 14.85 15.50 -39.49
C MET A 631 14.40 15.89 -40.92
N TYR A 632 13.52 15.07 -41.51
CA TYR A 632 12.94 15.31 -42.83
C TYR A 632 12.31 16.71 -42.94
N LYS A 633 12.46 17.37 -44.10
CA LYS A 633 11.95 18.72 -44.37
C LYS A 633 10.42 18.86 -44.36
N SER A 634 9.66 17.76 -44.30
CA SER A 634 8.19 17.74 -44.34
C SER A 634 7.61 17.48 -42.94
N ASP A 635 6.66 18.31 -42.50
CA ASP A 635 6.11 18.27 -41.14
C ASP A 635 5.40 16.93 -40.79
N ASP A 636 4.72 16.31 -41.75
CA ASP A 636 4.08 15.00 -41.57
C ASP A 636 5.12 13.88 -41.31
N ASN A 637 6.26 13.94 -42.01
CA ASN A 637 7.35 12.99 -41.81
C ASN A 637 8.07 13.21 -40.47
N ARG A 638 8.09 14.44 -39.94
CA ARG A 638 8.67 14.77 -38.62
C ARG A 638 7.82 14.22 -37.49
N ILE A 639 6.50 14.40 -37.56
CA ILE A 639 5.58 13.83 -36.57
C ILE A 639 5.61 12.30 -36.64
N ALA A 640 5.62 11.72 -37.84
CA ALA A 640 5.75 10.27 -38.01
C ALA A 640 7.06 9.72 -37.41
N SER A 641 8.16 10.46 -37.53
CA SER A 641 9.47 10.08 -36.96
C SER A 641 9.51 10.09 -35.43
N VAL A 642 8.58 10.79 -34.76
CA VAL A 642 8.47 10.86 -33.29
C VAL A 642 7.38 9.90 -32.77
N VAL A 643 6.24 9.83 -33.47
CA VAL A 643 5.11 8.96 -33.11
C VAL A 643 5.48 7.48 -33.23
N ARG A 644 6.22 7.08 -34.28
CA ARG A 644 6.60 5.67 -34.49
C ARG A 644 7.47 5.11 -33.36
N PRO A 645 8.55 5.79 -32.91
CA PRO A 645 9.28 5.39 -31.71
C PRO A 645 8.44 5.43 -30.45
N HIS A 646 7.61 6.45 -30.23
CA HIS A 646 6.72 6.53 -29.06
C HIS A 646 5.79 5.31 -28.97
N VAL A 647 5.15 4.93 -30.08
CA VAL A 647 4.32 3.72 -30.16
C VAL A 647 5.13 2.45 -29.92
N CYS A 648 6.39 2.39 -30.40
CA CYS A 648 7.27 1.26 -30.13
C CYS A 648 7.64 1.14 -28.65
N ILE A 649 7.93 2.26 -27.98
CA ILE A 649 8.19 2.32 -26.54
C ILE A 649 6.95 1.87 -25.76
N LEU A 650 5.76 2.36 -26.11
CA LEU A 650 4.52 1.93 -25.45
C LEU A 650 4.26 0.43 -25.62
N LYS A 651 4.49 -0.11 -26.82
CA LYS A 651 4.40 -1.57 -27.06
C LYS A 651 5.42 -2.35 -26.24
N PHE A 652 6.66 -1.85 -26.11
CA PHE A 652 7.69 -2.46 -25.28
C PHE A 652 7.32 -2.39 -23.79
N LEU A 653 6.73 -1.28 -23.34
CA LEU A 653 6.31 -1.07 -21.95
C LEU A 653 5.14 -1.99 -21.59
N ALA A 654 4.15 -2.11 -22.47
CA ALA A 654 3.05 -3.06 -22.30
C ALA A 654 3.53 -4.52 -22.29
N LEU A 655 4.50 -4.87 -23.15
CA LEU A 655 5.12 -6.19 -23.14
C LEU A 655 5.89 -6.44 -21.84
N THR A 656 6.69 -5.46 -21.40
CA THR A 656 7.45 -5.51 -20.14
C THR A 656 6.52 -5.65 -18.94
N GLU A 657 5.41 -4.91 -18.92
CA GLU A 657 4.39 -5.00 -17.87
C GLU A 657 3.76 -6.39 -17.85
N LYS A 658 3.30 -6.91 -19.00
CA LYS A 658 2.74 -8.27 -19.12
C LYS A 658 3.72 -9.34 -18.62
N THR A 659 5.00 -9.24 -18.99
CA THR A 659 6.04 -10.21 -18.65
C THR A 659 6.46 -10.12 -17.18
N LEU A 660 6.62 -8.91 -16.65
CA LEU A 660 7.23 -8.72 -15.35
C LEU A 660 6.21 -8.51 -14.24
N GLN A 661 4.99 -8.03 -14.46
CA GLN A 661 4.05 -7.64 -13.39
C GLN A 661 3.89 -8.69 -12.27
N GLN A 662 3.89 -9.97 -12.62
CA GLN A 662 3.75 -11.06 -11.65
C GLN A 662 4.98 -11.24 -10.75
N VAL A 663 6.19 -10.90 -11.24
CA VAL A 663 7.46 -11.09 -10.51
C VAL A 663 7.61 -10.08 -9.35
N PRO A 664 7.49 -8.75 -9.51
CA PRO A 664 7.43 -7.79 -8.42
C PRO A 664 6.23 -8.00 -7.52
N PHE A 665 5.11 -8.52 -8.02
CA PHE A 665 3.97 -8.87 -7.16
C PHE A 665 4.33 -10.00 -6.19
N VAL A 666 4.94 -11.08 -6.68
CA VAL A 666 5.44 -12.18 -5.83
C VAL A 666 6.54 -11.71 -4.88
N GLU A 667 7.45 -10.86 -5.36
CA GLU A 667 8.49 -10.21 -4.54
C GLU A 667 7.87 -9.36 -3.44
N PHE A 668 6.88 -8.53 -3.77
CA PHE A 668 6.20 -7.66 -2.83
C PHE A 668 5.42 -8.47 -1.80
N LEU A 669 4.62 -9.44 -2.24
CA LEU A 669 3.84 -10.31 -1.35
C LEU A 669 4.75 -11.09 -0.41
N GLY A 670 5.82 -11.69 -0.92
CA GLY A 670 6.71 -12.47 -0.08
C GLY A 670 7.68 -11.64 0.74
N CYS A 671 8.09 -10.43 0.31
CA CYS A 671 8.75 -9.45 1.18
C CYS A 671 7.79 -8.98 2.28
N MET A 672 6.52 -8.77 1.98
CA MET A 672 5.51 -8.41 2.98
C MET A 672 5.37 -9.51 4.04
N LEU A 673 5.22 -10.77 3.62
CA LEU A 673 5.23 -11.91 4.53
C LEU A 673 6.57 -11.97 5.33
N ASN A 674 7.71 -11.84 4.66
CA ASN A 674 9.04 -11.84 5.27
C ASN A 674 9.43 -10.57 6.03
N ILE A 675 8.59 -9.53 6.07
CA ILE A 675 8.75 -8.39 6.96
C ILE A 675 7.82 -8.56 8.15
N CYS A 676 6.62 -9.09 7.93
CA CYS A 676 5.62 -9.31 8.98
C CYS A 676 6.04 -10.37 10.00
N PHE A 677 6.68 -11.46 9.56
CA PHE A 677 7.10 -12.55 10.47
C PHE A 677 8.49 -12.33 11.11
N PRO A 678 9.51 -11.75 10.43
CA PRO A 678 10.78 -11.33 11.01
C PRO A 678 10.75 -10.03 11.81
N GLY A 679 9.76 -9.14 11.60
CA GLY A 679 9.51 -8.02 12.51
C GLY A 679 9.29 -8.49 13.95
N TYR A 680 8.67 -9.66 14.12
CA TYR A 680 8.56 -10.35 15.41
C TYR A 680 9.93 -10.87 15.93
N TYR A 681 10.81 -11.38 15.07
CA TYR A 681 12.17 -11.83 15.43
C TYR A 681 13.14 -10.71 15.79
N VAL A 682 13.14 -9.59 15.05
CA VAL A 682 14.01 -8.44 15.33
C VAL A 682 13.65 -7.82 16.67
N VAL A 683 12.35 -7.74 16.99
CA VAL A 683 11.88 -7.31 18.31
C VAL A 683 12.33 -8.30 19.41
N THR A 684 12.33 -9.61 19.14
CA THR A 684 12.75 -10.65 20.11
C THR A 684 14.28 -10.72 20.29
N ILE A 685 15.07 -10.44 19.26
CA ILE A 685 16.54 -10.47 19.30
C ILE A 685 17.11 -9.16 19.82
N MET A 686 16.55 -8.00 19.43
CA MET A 686 16.87 -6.73 20.11
C MET A 686 16.50 -6.81 21.59
N TYR A 687 15.42 -7.53 21.92
CA TYR A 687 15.09 -7.91 23.29
C TYR A 687 16.20 -8.70 24.00
N TYR A 688 16.76 -9.72 23.37
CA TYR A 688 17.84 -10.49 23.98
C TYR A 688 19.17 -9.72 24.08
N LEU A 689 19.54 -8.93 23.08
CA LEU A 689 20.82 -8.21 23.03
C LEU A 689 20.88 -7.05 24.02
N ILE A 690 19.81 -6.26 24.12
CA ILE A 690 19.75 -5.16 25.10
C ILE A 690 19.66 -5.73 26.53
N THR A 691 19.15 -6.96 26.72
CA THR A 691 19.12 -7.64 28.03
C THR A 691 20.50 -8.13 28.46
N ILE A 692 21.39 -8.43 27.50
CA ILE A 692 22.78 -8.79 27.77
C ILE A 692 23.62 -7.53 28.03
N MET A 693 23.45 -6.46 27.24
CA MET A 693 24.22 -5.21 27.41
C MET A 693 23.87 -4.40 28.66
N VAL A 694 22.76 -4.71 29.35
CA VAL A 694 22.34 -4.03 30.59
C VAL A 694 22.63 -4.90 31.83
N ARG A 695 23.12 -6.13 31.64
CA ARG A 695 23.49 -7.05 32.74
C ARG A 695 25.00 -7.12 32.99
N GLU A 696 25.81 -6.65 32.04
CA GLU A 696 27.18 -6.15 32.26
C GLU A 696 27.12 -4.66 32.61
#